data_AF-Q5KSV5-F1
#
_entry.id   AF-Q5KSV5-F1
#
_cell.length_a   1.000
_cell.length_b   1.000
_cell.length_c   1.000
_cell.angle_alpha   90.00
_cell.angle_beta   90.00
_cell.angle_gamma   90.00
#
_symmetry.space_group_name_H-M   'P 1'
#
loop_
_entity.id
_entity.type
_entity.pdbx_description
1 polymer ?
#
loop_
_entity_poly.entity_id
_entity_poly.type
_entity_poly.pdbx_seq_one_letter_code
_entity_poly.pdbx_strand_id
1 'polypeptide(L)'
;MTTVFFNEIHYENLGFDIKEGVEIAGPAGVNVDGWKIVIYDAHGAQKGELAIHGLLPNQQNGWGTLYIPVALPNLRGGNALALVNYRGEVLHFISWGGNITARDGPAAGRAAEHISKEETIFTPCGTSIQLVGTGNKYEDFRWDGPHFQTFGGVNKHQTFTRLVTPPAPVPVVPPPTHEVPPPVVPTPVAPSAPASPQVIQSIDLQVEKNRAAHHTDKIHAKEFFAIRRGQTFQISLVAPAEVTEASLRFTVYPETQNSYVINVGTKNVGDPDSEWFGYFTGHQNGATSVAVHIPGRAIVGQYTLSASGDGGKTWTPAEPIYILFNAWSKHDDVFLDDEAFRNEYVLNEDGFIWVGSYFNYSARPWSFSQFNTKSLQAALLLLQKIPVAERGDVVLVSRRLSALVNSNDDSGVLVGNWSSDFSGGTPPSAWTGSADILKEYLLNKQPVKYGQCWVYSGTFTTILRALGVPARSVTNFASAHDVPEPTYNRSVDKYFLADGVTEDTDKTNDSVWNFHVWNDAWFARRDLKNSNYTGWQAVDATPQERSDRKFQMGPVPISAVKVGEKGINYDIDFVYSEVNADEKYYIADGRGGYRLVRTITDSVGKNISTKAVGTNARQDITLEYKYKENSVEERASHGADQAGPIQFAIEVDKTTKLGKTIHARLDIHPANGSGTVNVAWSAHIITYTGKPVTVLAKSSATVKVTKGTSANVPFELAPETYVPQLKGTNGILFRAFVTVPETDQSTIVQQEFDFVADDIQVTVEPAQLKSGADGVANIEFYNPLQIVLHNLVLSVEGTDLTKVQRFKFPSVKPGETLKQQVQLHAWGPGKKTLIVLLDSDEINDLTGQAQVIVV
;
A
#
# COMPACT_ATOMS: atom_id res chain seq x y z
N MET A 1 -22.86 17.43 -38.87
CA MET A 1 -22.30 17.92 -37.60
C MET A 1 -21.56 16.76 -36.98
N THR A 2 -20.38 17.00 -36.44
CA THR A 2 -19.61 15.95 -35.80
C THR A 2 -20.12 15.69 -34.41
N THR A 3 -20.52 14.45 -34.13
CA THR A 3 -21.06 14.02 -32.83
C THR A 3 -19.96 13.37 -31.99
N VAL A 4 -20.22 13.27 -30.68
CA VAL A 4 -19.38 12.52 -29.74
C VAL A 4 -19.64 11.02 -29.93
N PHE A 5 -18.62 10.18 -29.85
CA PHE A 5 -18.69 8.73 -30.06
C PHE A 5 -17.74 7.96 -29.12
N PHE A 6 -18.01 6.68 -28.84
CA PHE A 6 -17.08 5.76 -28.17
C PHE A 6 -15.74 5.61 -28.90
N ASN A 7 -14.64 5.73 -28.16
CA ASN A 7 -13.27 5.82 -28.68
C ASN A 7 -12.35 4.67 -28.25
N GLU A 8 -12.56 4.15 -27.04
CA GLU A 8 -11.76 3.09 -26.42
C GLU A 8 -12.62 2.32 -25.41
N ILE A 9 -12.43 1.00 -25.30
CA ILE A 9 -13.22 0.11 -24.43
C ILE A 9 -12.30 -0.95 -23.82
N HIS A 10 -12.45 -1.15 -22.51
CA HIS A 10 -11.86 -2.24 -21.77
C HIS A 10 -12.93 -2.95 -20.93
N TYR A 11 -13.05 -4.27 -21.09
CA TYR A 11 -14.06 -5.11 -20.44
C TYR A 11 -13.56 -6.51 -20.02
N GLU A 12 -12.37 -6.97 -20.46
CA GLU A 12 -11.84 -8.28 -20.08
C GLU A 12 -10.30 -8.34 -20.15
N ASN A 13 -9.64 -8.95 -19.14
CA ASN A 13 -8.18 -9.18 -19.15
C ASN A 13 -7.75 -10.45 -18.40
N LEU A 14 -6.49 -10.84 -18.61
CA LEU A 14 -5.85 -11.96 -17.92
C LEU A 14 -5.83 -11.73 -16.40
N GLY A 15 -6.51 -12.59 -15.64
CA GLY A 15 -6.60 -12.49 -14.18
C GLY A 15 -8.00 -12.09 -13.72
N PHE A 16 -8.10 -11.08 -12.84
CA PHE A 16 -9.37 -10.45 -12.50
C PHE A 16 -9.61 -9.24 -13.42
N ASP A 17 -10.86 -9.02 -13.81
CA ASP A 17 -11.26 -7.82 -14.56
C ASP A 17 -11.02 -6.58 -13.69
N ILE A 18 -10.00 -5.81 -14.03
CA ILE A 18 -9.60 -4.60 -13.31
C ILE A 18 -9.52 -3.43 -14.29
N LYS A 19 -10.01 -2.27 -13.88
CA LYS A 19 -10.03 -1.03 -14.68
C LYS A 19 -10.90 -1.11 -15.94
N GLU A 20 -12.00 -1.88 -15.90
CA GLU A 20 -13.04 -1.79 -16.93
C GLU A 20 -13.48 -0.34 -17.13
N GLY A 21 -13.73 0.03 -18.38
CA GLY A 21 -14.03 1.41 -18.69
C GLY A 21 -14.25 1.66 -20.16
N VAL A 22 -14.82 2.81 -20.45
CA VAL A 22 -15.05 3.28 -21.80
C VAL A 22 -14.61 4.72 -21.94
N GLU A 23 -14.09 5.06 -23.11
CA GLU A 23 -13.73 6.41 -23.48
C GLU A 23 -14.65 6.90 -24.58
N ILE A 24 -14.96 8.20 -24.56
CA ILE A 24 -15.63 8.89 -25.65
C ILE A 24 -14.71 9.96 -26.25
N ALA A 25 -14.85 10.23 -27.54
CA ALA A 25 -14.16 11.30 -28.26
C ALA A 25 -15.14 12.24 -28.95
N GLY A 26 -14.77 13.51 -29.07
CA GLY A 26 -15.62 14.54 -29.66
C GLY A 26 -14.94 15.91 -29.76
N PRO A 27 -15.66 16.92 -30.30
CA PRO A 27 -15.16 18.29 -30.35
C PRO A 27 -14.81 18.81 -28.95
N ALA A 28 -13.64 19.45 -28.83
CA ALA A 28 -13.20 20.03 -27.58
C ALA A 28 -14.15 21.14 -27.10
N GLY A 29 -14.39 21.18 -25.79
CA GLY A 29 -15.31 22.13 -25.15
C GLY A 29 -16.76 21.66 -25.12
N VAL A 30 -17.10 20.48 -25.67
CA VAL A 30 -18.42 19.88 -25.45
C VAL A 30 -18.57 19.51 -23.97
N ASN A 31 -19.61 20.06 -23.34
CA ASN A 31 -20.03 19.67 -22.00
C ASN A 31 -20.98 18.46 -22.09
N VAL A 32 -20.62 17.37 -21.43
CA VAL A 32 -21.41 16.13 -21.39
C VAL A 32 -22.22 15.97 -20.10
N ASP A 33 -22.33 17.00 -19.27
CA ASP A 33 -23.18 16.98 -18.08
C ASP A 33 -24.64 16.65 -18.45
N GLY A 34 -25.19 15.66 -17.74
CA GLY A 34 -26.55 15.17 -17.97
C GLY A 34 -26.67 14.16 -19.11
N TRP A 35 -25.57 13.77 -19.76
CA TRP A 35 -25.54 12.65 -20.68
C TRP A 35 -25.35 11.34 -19.90
N LYS A 36 -25.55 10.21 -20.58
CA LYS A 36 -25.37 8.88 -20.00
C LYS A 36 -24.94 7.83 -21.00
N ILE A 37 -24.36 6.75 -20.50
CA ILE A 37 -24.11 5.51 -21.23
C ILE A 37 -25.10 4.47 -20.70
N VAL A 38 -25.91 3.90 -21.58
CA VAL A 38 -26.88 2.86 -21.24
C VAL A 38 -26.32 1.50 -21.67
N ILE A 39 -26.31 0.55 -20.75
CA ILE A 39 -25.74 -0.78 -20.93
C ILE A 39 -26.86 -1.79 -21.21
N TYR A 40 -26.70 -2.58 -22.27
CA TYR A 40 -27.61 -3.64 -22.68
C TYR A 40 -26.93 -5.00 -22.57
N ASP A 41 -27.71 -6.02 -22.22
CA ASP A 41 -27.25 -7.42 -22.20
C ASP A 41 -27.21 -8.05 -23.61
N ALA A 42 -26.77 -9.31 -23.70
CA ALA A 42 -26.65 -10.06 -24.95
C ALA A 42 -27.98 -10.27 -25.69
N HIS A 43 -29.11 -10.06 -25.04
CA HIS A 43 -30.45 -10.19 -25.63
C HIS A 43 -31.05 -8.82 -25.99
N GLY A 44 -30.35 -7.73 -25.71
CA GLY A 44 -30.77 -6.36 -25.99
C GLY A 44 -31.66 -5.73 -24.92
N ALA A 45 -31.74 -6.29 -23.71
CA ALA A 45 -32.44 -5.66 -22.59
C ALA A 45 -31.51 -4.70 -21.83
N GLN A 46 -32.01 -3.51 -21.46
CA GLN A 46 -31.29 -2.53 -20.66
C GLN A 46 -31.03 -3.11 -19.26
N LYS A 47 -29.76 -3.21 -18.86
CA LYS A 47 -29.33 -3.75 -17.57
C LYS A 47 -28.68 -2.71 -16.64
N GLY A 48 -28.33 -1.54 -17.15
CA GLY A 48 -27.71 -0.49 -16.34
C GLY A 48 -27.55 0.83 -17.09
N GLU A 49 -27.18 1.87 -16.36
CA GLU A 49 -26.80 3.16 -16.91
C GLU A 49 -25.70 3.82 -16.09
N LEU A 50 -24.87 4.62 -16.75
CA LEU A 50 -23.76 5.37 -16.18
C LEU A 50 -23.94 6.84 -16.56
N ALA A 51 -24.06 7.72 -15.57
CA ALA A 51 -24.04 9.15 -15.81
C ALA A 51 -22.63 9.58 -16.22
N ILE A 52 -22.52 10.46 -17.20
CA ILE A 52 -21.24 11.05 -17.62
C ILE A 52 -21.26 12.55 -17.34
N HIS A 53 -20.10 13.08 -16.94
CA HIS A 53 -19.95 14.46 -16.49
C HIS A 53 -18.62 15.03 -16.98
N GLY A 54 -18.59 16.34 -17.19
CA GLY A 54 -17.36 17.07 -17.52
C GLY A 54 -17.28 17.61 -18.95
N LEU A 55 -16.10 18.15 -19.27
CA LEU A 55 -15.80 18.81 -20.54
C LEU A 55 -14.75 18.01 -21.31
N LEU A 56 -14.97 17.82 -22.62
CA LEU A 56 -13.95 17.24 -23.48
C LEU A 56 -12.78 18.25 -23.65
N PRO A 57 -11.55 17.93 -23.19
CA PRO A 57 -10.40 18.84 -23.27
C PRO A 57 -9.90 18.98 -24.72
N ASN A 58 -9.20 20.07 -25.06
CA ASN A 58 -8.55 20.17 -26.37
C ASN A 58 -7.19 19.45 -26.34
N GLN A 59 -7.15 18.20 -26.77
CA GLN A 59 -5.94 17.37 -26.80
C GLN A 59 -5.26 17.39 -28.17
N GLN A 60 -6.03 17.40 -29.27
CA GLN A 60 -5.47 17.39 -30.63
C GLN A 60 -6.41 18.06 -31.63
N ASN A 61 -5.95 19.10 -32.33
CA ASN A 61 -6.65 19.72 -33.47
C ASN A 61 -8.12 20.14 -33.23
N GLY A 62 -8.48 20.49 -31.98
CA GLY A 62 -9.85 20.87 -31.60
C GLY A 62 -10.72 19.69 -31.15
N TRP A 63 -10.10 18.54 -30.84
CA TRP A 63 -10.74 17.33 -30.33
C TRP A 63 -10.21 16.94 -28.96
N GLY A 64 -11.04 16.21 -28.23
CA GLY A 64 -10.75 15.65 -26.92
C GLY A 64 -11.36 14.28 -26.70
N THR A 65 -10.82 13.60 -25.70
CA THR A 65 -11.35 12.36 -25.15
C THR A 65 -11.72 12.51 -23.69
N LEU A 66 -12.65 11.67 -23.21
CA LEU A 66 -13.04 11.60 -21.81
C LEU A 66 -13.20 10.13 -21.42
N TYR A 67 -12.46 9.70 -20.41
CA TYR A 67 -12.54 8.35 -19.85
C TYR A 67 -13.64 8.25 -18.79
N ILE A 68 -14.43 7.19 -18.86
CA ILE A 68 -15.51 6.85 -17.95
C ILE A 68 -15.20 5.47 -17.36
N PRO A 69 -14.71 5.39 -16.11
CA PRO A 69 -14.47 4.12 -15.45
C PRO A 69 -15.79 3.41 -15.13
N VAL A 70 -15.78 2.09 -15.23
CA VAL A 70 -16.91 1.23 -14.85
C VAL A 70 -16.51 0.40 -13.62
N ALA A 71 -17.32 0.42 -12.57
CA ALA A 71 -17.05 -0.40 -11.38
C ALA A 71 -17.37 -1.89 -11.67
N LEU A 72 -16.39 -2.76 -11.38
CA LEU A 72 -16.38 -4.25 -11.26
C LEU A 72 -17.68 -5.03 -11.54
N PRO A 73 -17.57 -6.20 -12.17
CA PRO A 73 -17.57 -6.35 -13.63
C PRO A 73 -18.99 -6.12 -14.17
N ASN A 74 -19.23 -4.94 -14.73
CA ASN A 74 -20.53 -4.59 -15.32
C ASN A 74 -20.52 -4.72 -16.85
N LEU A 75 -19.33 -4.68 -17.46
CA LEU A 75 -19.12 -4.99 -18.87
C LEU A 75 -18.68 -6.45 -18.98
N ARG A 76 -19.20 -7.17 -19.96
CA ARG A 76 -18.88 -8.58 -20.22
C ARG A 76 -18.89 -8.81 -21.73
N GLY A 77 -18.25 -9.89 -22.19
CA GLY A 77 -18.46 -10.37 -23.56
C GLY A 77 -19.94 -10.49 -23.91
N GLY A 78 -20.35 -9.94 -25.07
CA GLY A 78 -21.74 -9.96 -25.51
C GLY A 78 -22.60 -8.80 -24.98
N ASN A 79 -22.04 -7.64 -24.64
CA ASN A 79 -22.82 -6.47 -24.22
C ASN A 79 -22.93 -5.44 -25.35
N ALA A 80 -23.88 -4.51 -25.20
CA ALA A 80 -23.99 -3.33 -26.04
C ALA A 80 -24.10 -2.04 -25.21
N LEU A 81 -23.58 -0.94 -25.75
CA LEU A 81 -23.50 0.37 -25.08
C LEU A 81 -24.09 1.46 -25.96
N ALA A 82 -25.07 2.19 -25.44
CA ALA A 82 -25.64 3.37 -26.09
C ALA A 82 -25.18 4.65 -25.41
N LEU A 83 -24.53 5.55 -26.13
CA LEU A 83 -24.23 6.92 -25.69
C LEU A 83 -25.47 7.80 -25.92
N VAL A 84 -25.99 8.41 -24.86
CA VAL A 84 -27.25 9.16 -24.87
C VAL A 84 -27.01 10.57 -24.35
N ASN A 85 -27.41 11.60 -25.10
CA ASN A 85 -27.24 12.98 -24.68
C ASN A 85 -28.29 13.43 -23.65
N TYR A 86 -28.15 14.65 -23.11
CA TYR A 86 -29.09 15.23 -22.13
C TYR A 86 -30.55 15.36 -22.62
N ARG A 87 -30.81 15.22 -23.93
CA ARG A 87 -32.17 15.24 -24.52
C ARG A 87 -32.77 13.84 -24.66
N GLY A 88 -32.03 12.79 -24.28
CA GLY A 88 -32.43 11.40 -24.47
C GLY A 88 -32.14 10.86 -25.88
N GLU A 89 -31.41 11.59 -26.72
CA GLU A 89 -31.07 11.12 -28.07
C GLU A 89 -29.86 10.19 -28.04
N VAL A 90 -29.99 9.01 -28.65
CA VAL A 90 -28.87 8.06 -28.82
C VAL A 90 -27.95 8.55 -29.94
N LEU A 91 -26.72 8.89 -29.57
CA LEU A 91 -25.67 9.40 -30.46
C LEU A 91 -24.82 8.30 -31.09
N HIS A 92 -24.54 7.24 -30.34
CA HIS A 92 -23.76 6.09 -30.81
C HIS A 92 -24.20 4.83 -30.08
N PHE A 93 -24.34 3.70 -30.77
CA PHE A 93 -24.76 2.43 -30.19
C PHE A 93 -23.90 1.29 -30.74
N ILE A 94 -23.10 0.66 -29.88
CA ILE A 94 -22.11 -0.34 -30.25
C ILE A 94 -22.28 -1.64 -29.46
N SER A 95 -21.79 -2.76 -29.98
CA SER A 95 -21.82 -4.08 -29.36
C SER A 95 -20.56 -4.87 -29.67
N TRP A 96 -20.22 -5.85 -28.84
CA TRP A 96 -19.15 -6.82 -29.10
C TRP A 96 -19.59 -8.22 -28.68
N GLY A 97 -19.04 -9.25 -29.34
CA GLY A 97 -19.41 -10.65 -29.09
C GLY A 97 -20.74 -11.09 -29.72
N GLY A 98 -21.29 -10.32 -30.66
CA GLY A 98 -22.50 -10.63 -31.41
C GLY A 98 -23.34 -9.41 -31.81
N ASN A 99 -24.23 -9.58 -32.80
CA ASN A 99 -25.16 -8.52 -33.22
C ASN A 99 -26.30 -8.38 -32.20
N ILE A 100 -26.46 -7.19 -31.62
CA ILE A 100 -27.50 -6.91 -30.60
C ILE A 100 -28.47 -5.85 -31.13
N THR A 101 -29.79 -6.08 -30.94
CA THR A 101 -30.84 -5.08 -31.16
C THR A 101 -31.52 -4.79 -29.84
N ALA A 102 -31.58 -3.53 -29.43
CA ALA A 102 -32.18 -3.16 -28.15
C ALA A 102 -33.69 -3.41 -28.15
N ARG A 103 -34.21 -4.03 -27.09
CA ARG A 103 -35.63 -4.37 -26.90
C ARG A 103 -36.38 -3.28 -26.13
N ASP A 104 -35.68 -2.55 -25.28
CA ASP A 104 -36.18 -1.49 -24.42
C ASP A 104 -35.15 -0.35 -24.31
N GLY A 105 -35.39 0.60 -23.40
CA GLY A 105 -34.49 1.74 -23.17
C GLY A 105 -34.44 2.77 -24.30
N PRO A 106 -33.55 3.77 -24.20
CA PRO A 106 -33.42 4.84 -25.21
C PRO A 106 -33.06 4.36 -26.62
N ALA A 107 -32.48 3.16 -26.75
CA ALA A 107 -32.12 2.57 -28.05
C ALA A 107 -33.15 1.55 -28.57
N ALA A 108 -34.31 1.39 -27.92
CA ALA A 108 -35.33 0.40 -28.29
C ALA A 108 -35.61 0.35 -29.81
N GLY A 109 -35.51 -0.84 -30.39
CA GLY A 109 -35.70 -1.11 -31.82
C GLY A 109 -34.50 -0.78 -32.71
N ARG A 110 -33.39 -0.23 -32.18
CA ARG A 110 -32.16 0.03 -32.94
C ARG A 110 -31.21 -1.16 -32.84
N ALA A 111 -30.55 -1.48 -33.96
CA ALA A 111 -29.43 -2.41 -33.98
C ALA A 111 -28.15 -1.68 -33.57
N ALA A 112 -27.34 -2.31 -32.71
CA ALA A 112 -26.01 -1.83 -32.37
C ALA A 112 -25.02 -2.12 -33.49
N GLU A 113 -24.03 -1.26 -33.67
CA GLU A 113 -22.89 -1.51 -34.55
C GLU A 113 -21.97 -2.55 -33.90
N HIS A 114 -21.64 -3.62 -34.63
CA HIS A 114 -20.81 -4.69 -34.11
C HIS A 114 -19.32 -4.41 -34.27
N ILE A 115 -18.60 -4.37 -33.15
CA ILE A 115 -17.16 -4.29 -33.08
C ILE A 115 -16.61 -5.71 -33.25
N SER A 116 -15.83 -5.94 -34.30
CA SER A 116 -15.25 -7.26 -34.60
C SER A 116 -14.00 -7.61 -33.78
N LYS A 117 -13.59 -6.73 -32.87
CA LYS A 117 -12.44 -6.91 -31.98
C LYS A 117 -12.96 -7.34 -30.63
N GLU A 118 -12.18 -8.19 -29.96
CA GLU A 118 -12.56 -8.76 -28.68
C GLU A 118 -11.38 -8.80 -27.72
N GLU A 119 -11.71 -8.61 -26.45
CA GLU A 119 -10.88 -8.99 -25.34
C GLU A 119 -11.33 -10.35 -24.83
N THR A 120 -10.37 -11.11 -24.30
CA THR A 120 -10.57 -12.46 -23.78
C THR A 120 -9.87 -12.58 -22.43
N ILE A 121 -10.08 -13.70 -21.75
CA ILE A 121 -9.36 -14.07 -20.52
C ILE A 121 -7.83 -14.20 -20.70
N PHE A 122 -7.32 -14.04 -21.93
CA PHE A 122 -5.89 -14.02 -22.26
C PHE A 122 -5.38 -12.63 -22.66
N THR A 123 -6.24 -11.61 -22.71
CA THR A 123 -5.86 -10.24 -23.05
C THR A 123 -4.91 -9.67 -21.98
N PRO A 124 -3.71 -9.16 -22.33
CA PRO A 124 -2.77 -8.61 -21.36
C PRO A 124 -3.37 -7.45 -20.55
N CYS A 125 -3.11 -7.42 -19.23
CA CYS A 125 -3.55 -6.32 -18.37
C CYS A 125 -3.04 -4.96 -18.86
N GLY A 126 -3.89 -3.95 -18.84
CA GLY A 126 -3.56 -2.60 -19.31
C GLY A 126 -3.60 -2.45 -20.83
N THR A 127 -4.26 -3.37 -21.53
CA THR A 127 -4.60 -3.21 -22.95
C THR A 127 -6.10 -3.03 -23.13
N SER A 128 -6.51 -2.40 -24.22
CA SER A 128 -7.89 -2.06 -24.55
C SER A 128 -8.16 -2.14 -26.06
N ILE A 129 -9.42 -2.26 -26.45
CA ILE A 129 -9.85 -2.09 -27.84
C ILE A 129 -10.03 -0.60 -28.13
N GLN A 130 -9.41 -0.11 -29.19
CA GLN A 130 -9.26 1.33 -29.48
C GLN A 130 -9.63 1.66 -30.92
N LEU A 131 -10.16 2.86 -31.17
CA LEU A 131 -10.25 3.40 -32.53
C LEU A 131 -8.87 3.83 -33.05
N VAL A 132 -8.57 3.46 -34.29
CA VAL A 132 -7.37 3.85 -35.03
C VAL A 132 -7.74 4.44 -36.39
N GLY A 133 -6.92 5.33 -36.93
CA GLY A 133 -7.17 5.99 -38.22
C GLY A 133 -6.91 7.50 -38.17
N THR A 134 -7.26 8.19 -39.26
CA THR A 134 -7.06 9.64 -39.38
C THR A 134 -8.31 10.29 -39.95
N GLY A 135 -8.89 11.24 -39.22
CA GLY A 135 -10.12 11.88 -39.66
C GLY A 135 -10.75 12.79 -38.62
N ASN A 136 -12.00 13.20 -38.84
CA ASN A 136 -12.73 14.08 -37.95
C ASN A 136 -14.20 13.71 -37.84
N LYS A 137 -14.54 12.42 -37.98
CA LYS A 137 -15.85 11.84 -37.70
C LYS A 137 -15.65 10.34 -37.44
N TYR A 138 -16.61 9.71 -36.75
CA TYR A 138 -16.50 8.31 -36.35
C TYR A 138 -16.14 7.38 -37.52
N GLU A 139 -16.75 7.60 -38.69
CA GLU A 139 -16.59 6.74 -39.87
C GLU A 139 -15.19 6.80 -40.52
N ASP A 140 -14.34 7.73 -40.09
CA ASP A 140 -12.95 7.81 -40.55
C ASP A 140 -12.02 6.87 -39.74
N PHE A 141 -12.53 6.26 -38.69
CA PHE A 141 -11.79 5.38 -37.79
C PHE A 141 -12.29 3.94 -37.89
N ARG A 142 -11.47 3.00 -37.41
CA ARG A 142 -11.85 1.60 -37.26
C ARG A 142 -11.37 1.08 -35.91
N TRP A 143 -12.11 0.14 -35.34
CA TRP A 143 -11.70 -0.55 -34.12
C TRP A 143 -10.52 -1.48 -34.37
N ASP A 144 -9.53 -1.42 -33.50
CA ASP A 144 -8.35 -2.28 -33.50
C ASP A 144 -7.87 -2.57 -32.07
N GLY A 145 -6.94 -3.52 -31.92
CA GLY A 145 -6.43 -3.97 -30.63
C GLY A 145 -6.81 -5.41 -30.28
N PRO A 146 -6.54 -5.84 -29.03
CA PRO A 146 -6.14 -5.00 -27.88
C PRO A 146 -4.75 -4.33 -28.01
N HIS A 147 -4.63 -3.05 -27.64
CA HIS A 147 -3.39 -2.26 -27.59
C HIS A 147 -3.21 -1.68 -26.18
N PHE A 148 -2.01 -1.26 -25.77
CA PHE A 148 -1.85 -0.56 -24.48
C PHE A 148 -2.82 0.61 -24.36
N GLN A 149 -3.58 0.64 -23.27
CA GLN A 149 -4.67 1.59 -23.08
C GLN A 149 -4.21 3.05 -23.10
N THR A 150 -5.05 3.93 -23.60
CA THR A 150 -4.78 5.37 -23.77
C THR A 150 -5.83 6.26 -23.10
N PHE A 151 -6.65 5.68 -22.22
CA PHE A 151 -7.67 6.39 -21.44
C PHE A 151 -7.25 7.76 -20.93
N GLY A 152 -8.06 8.77 -21.25
CA GLY A 152 -7.81 10.18 -20.94
C GLY A 152 -6.91 10.90 -21.95
N GLY A 153 -6.55 10.25 -23.06
CA GLY A 153 -5.68 10.77 -24.11
C GLY A 153 -6.13 10.32 -25.51
N VAL A 154 -5.47 10.83 -26.55
CA VAL A 154 -5.71 10.39 -27.94
C VAL A 154 -5.04 9.04 -28.17
N ASN A 155 -5.77 8.08 -28.73
CA ASN A 155 -5.24 6.74 -29.01
C ASN A 155 -3.97 6.79 -29.85
N LYS A 156 -3.01 5.91 -29.56
CA LYS A 156 -1.65 5.93 -30.14
C LYS A 156 -1.62 5.91 -31.68
N HIS A 157 -2.61 5.27 -32.30
CA HIS A 157 -2.73 5.12 -33.76
C HIS A 157 -3.93 5.89 -34.34
N GLN A 158 -4.41 6.89 -33.60
CA GLN A 158 -5.47 7.78 -34.00
C GLN A 158 -4.93 9.19 -34.22
N THR A 159 -5.44 9.87 -35.25
CA THR A 159 -5.11 11.27 -35.51
C THR A 159 -6.35 12.05 -35.91
N PHE A 160 -6.74 13.01 -35.08
CA PHE A 160 -7.83 13.92 -35.38
C PHE A 160 -7.38 15.00 -36.37
N THR A 161 -8.13 15.20 -37.44
CA THR A 161 -7.91 16.31 -38.38
C THR A 161 -8.63 17.56 -37.89
N ARG A 162 -8.10 18.74 -38.24
CA ARG A 162 -8.62 20.04 -37.77
C ARG A 162 -10.10 20.21 -38.17
N LEU A 163 -10.93 20.63 -37.22
CA LEU A 163 -12.30 21.04 -37.52
C LEU A 163 -12.27 22.26 -38.46
N VAL A 164 -12.81 22.09 -39.66
CA VAL A 164 -12.95 23.20 -40.62
C VAL A 164 -14.16 24.03 -40.18
N THR A 165 -13.92 25.09 -39.42
CA THR A 165 -14.92 26.15 -39.26
C THR A 165 -14.94 27.01 -40.52
N PRO A 166 -16.12 27.39 -41.07
CA PRO A 166 -16.18 28.41 -42.11
C PRO A 166 -15.56 29.72 -41.57
N PRO A 167 -14.88 30.51 -42.41
CA PRO A 167 -14.32 31.79 -41.98
C PRO A 167 -15.45 32.71 -41.47
N ALA A 168 -15.20 33.39 -40.35
CA ALA A 168 -16.10 34.39 -39.80
C ALA A 168 -16.33 35.53 -40.82
N PRO A 169 -17.53 36.16 -40.88
CA PRO A 169 -17.77 37.30 -41.75
C PRO A 169 -16.86 38.47 -41.35
N VAL A 170 -16.17 39.04 -42.35
CA VAL A 170 -15.33 40.23 -42.18
C VAL A 170 -16.21 41.43 -41.78
N PRO A 171 -15.86 42.22 -40.74
CA PRO A 171 -16.56 43.46 -40.45
C PRO A 171 -16.29 44.49 -41.56
N VAL A 172 -17.36 44.99 -42.17
CA VAL A 172 -17.31 46.12 -43.11
C VAL A 172 -17.01 47.39 -42.32
N VAL A 173 -15.87 48.02 -42.60
CA VAL A 173 -15.49 49.35 -42.08
C VAL A 173 -15.96 50.42 -43.10
N PRO A 174 -16.65 51.49 -42.70
CA PRO A 174 -16.95 52.63 -43.58
C PRO A 174 -15.75 53.58 -43.74
N PRO A 175 -15.67 54.36 -44.84
CA PRO A 175 -14.49 55.14 -45.23
C PRO A 175 -14.27 56.43 -44.41
N PRO A 176 -13.08 57.06 -44.49
CA PRO A 176 -12.60 58.01 -43.49
C PRO A 176 -13.08 59.43 -43.74
N THR A 177 -13.28 60.20 -42.66
CA THR A 177 -13.38 61.66 -42.71
C THR A 177 -12.06 62.28 -42.28
N HIS A 178 -11.47 63.03 -43.21
CA HIS A 178 -10.29 63.87 -43.00
C HIS A 178 -10.62 65.03 -42.05
N GLU A 179 -9.88 65.16 -40.94
CA GLU A 179 -9.54 66.46 -40.36
C GLU A 179 -8.08 66.47 -39.90
N VAL A 180 -7.38 67.54 -40.26
CA VAL A 180 -5.96 67.80 -40.00
C VAL A 180 -5.86 68.66 -38.73
N PRO A 181 -5.11 68.26 -37.68
CA PRO A 181 -4.70 69.18 -36.63
C PRO A 181 -3.34 69.84 -36.96
N PRO A 182 -3.09 71.08 -36.47
CA PRO A 182 -1.90 71.87 -36.79
C PRO A 182 -0.64 71.37 -36.05
N PRO A 183 0.57 71.81 -36.45
CA PRO A 183 1.83 71.21 -35.98
C PRO A 183 2.15 71.64 -34.55
N VAL A 184 2.44 70.67 -33.68
CA VAL A 184 2.97 70.89 -32.33
C VAL A 184 4.50 70.74 -32.36
N VAL A 185 5.16 71.80 -31.90
CA VAL A 185 6.61 71.95 -31.72
C VAL A 185 7.12 70.95 -30.66
N PRO A 186 8.31 70.34 -30.81
CA PRO A 186 8.82 69.38 -29.84
C PRO A 186 9.30 70.08 -28.56
N THR A 187 8.74 69.71 -27.42
CA THR A 187 9.31 69.99 -26.10
C THR A 187 10.38 68.95 -25.74
N PRO A 188 11.43 69.31 -24.99
CA PRO A 188 12.50 68.38 -24.63
C PRO A 188 11.99 67.35 -23.63
N VAL A 189 12.27 66.07 -23.89
CA VAL A 189 12.08 64.98 -22.94
C VAL A 189 13.03 65.20 -21.77
N ALA A 190 12.47 65.40 -20.58
CA ALA A 190 13.23 65.40 -19.34
C ALA A 190 13.84 63.99 -19.11
N PRO A 191 15.03 63.87 -18.51
CA PRO A 191 15.59 62.57 -18.19
C PRO A 191 14.63 61.82 -17.26
N SER A 192 14.31 60.56 -17.58
CA SER A 192 13.60 59.67 -16.68
C SER A 192 14.33 59.62 -15.33
N ALA A 193 13.59 59.83 -14.23
CA ALA A 193 14.12 59.61 -12.89
C ALA A 193 14.76 58.20 -12.82
N PRO A 194 15.89 58.02 -12.11
CA PRO A 194 16.47 56.69 -11.95
C PRO A 194 15.42 55.74 -11.38
N ALA A 195 15.28 54.56 -12.00
CA ALA A 195 14.38 53.52 -11.53
C ALA A 195 14.69 53.27 -10.04
N SER A 196 13.66 53.35 -9.19
CA SER A 196 13.84 53.01 -7.78
C SER A 196 14.33 51.56 -7.71
N PRO A 197 15.37 51.26 -6.92
CA PRO A 197 15.93 49.91 -6.87
C PRO A 197 14.83 48.91 -6.48
N GLN A 198 14.75 47.79 -7.19
CA GLN A 198 13.79 46.71 -6.95
C GLN A 198 14.17 45.94 -5.68
N VAL A 199 14.05 46.60 -4.53
CA VAL A 199 14.36 46.01 -3.23
C VAL A 199 13.17 45.17 -2.79
N ILE A 200 13.32 43.85 -2.88
CA ILE A 200 12.35 42.89 -2.36
C ILE A 200 12.26 43.06 -0.84
N GLN A 201 11.05 43.32 -0.34
CA GLN A 201 10.77 43.56 1.08
C GLN A 201 10.29 42.29 1.79
N SER A 202 9.56 41.43 1.08
CA SER A 202 9.12 40.12 1.56
C SER A 202 8.74 39.18 0.43
N ILE A 203 8.66 37.89 0.74
CA ILE A 203 8.07 36.86 -0.12
C ILE A 203 6.81 36.36 0.56
N ASP A 204 5.69 36.39 -0.15
CA ASP A 204 4.49 35.65 0.22
C ASP A 204 4.50 34.29 -0.48
N LEU A 205 4.50 33.23 0.32
CA LEU A 205 4.56 31.83 -0.14
C LEU A 205 3.22 31.30 -0.63
N GLN A 206 2.15 32.09 -0.62
CA GLN A 206 0.83 31.69 -1.13
C GLN A 206 0.36 30.36 -0.51
N VAL A 207 0.52 30.25 0.81
CA VAL A 207 0.53 28.99 1.58
C VAL A 207 -0.69 28.11 1.31
N GLU A 208 -1.90 28.66 1.39
CA GLU A 208 -3.14 27.89 1.23
C GLU A 208 -3.27 27.32 -0.19
N LYS A 209 -3.03 28.16 -1.21
CA LYS A 209 -3.09 27.77 -2.62
C LYS A 209 -2.08 26.67 -2.93
N ASN A 210 -0.84 26.83 -2.47
CA ASN A 210 0.20 25.85 -2.71
C ASN A 210 -0.03 24.56 -1.94
N ARG A 211 -0.50 24.61 -0.69
CA ARG A 211 -0.82 23.40 0.08
C ARG A 211 -1.90 22.56 -0.58
N ALA A 212 -2.98 23.21 -1.04
CA ALA A 212 -4.03 22.52 -1.78
C ALA A 212 -3.51 21.90 -3.09
N ALA A 213 -2.72 22.64 -3.86
CA ALA A 213 -2.16 22.16 -5.13
C ALA A 213 -1.14 21.01 -4.95
N HIS A 214 -0.41 20.99 -3.83
CA HIS A 214 0.61 19.99 -3.54
C HIS A 214 0.13 18.87 -2.63
N HIS A 215 -1.17 18.81 -2.30
CA HIS A 215 -1.73 17.78 -1.40
C HIS A 215 -0.98 17.71 -0.05
N THR A 216 -0.75 18.89 0.55
CA THR A 216 -0.12 19.07 1.87
C THR A 216 -1.00 19.90 2.81
N ASP A 217 -2.27 20.12 2.44
CA ASP A 217 -3.29 20.83 3.21
C ASP A 217 -3.68 20.10 4.52
N LYS A 218 -3.57 18.78 4.55
CA LYS A 218 -3.79 17.97 5.77
C LYS A 218 -2.71 18.15 6.84
N ILE A 219 -1.55 18.73 6.53
CA ILE A 219 -0.50 18.98 7.53
C ILE A 219 -1.00 20.05 8.52
N HIS A 220 -1.34 19.61 9.73
CA HIS A 220 -1.99 20.44 10.75
C HIS A 220 -1.16 21.64 11.22
N ALA A 221 0.17 21.55 11.14
CA ALA A 221 1.07 22.57 11.63
C ALA A 221 1.13 23.76 10.65
N LYS A 222 0.63 24.92 11.07
CA LYS A 222 0.59 26.14 10.23
C LYS A 222 1.99 26.67 9.92
N GLU A 223 2.95 26.41 10.80
CA GLU A 223 4.36 26.78 10.66
C GLU A 223 5.14 25.89 9.67
N PHE A 224 4.59 24.74 9.25
CA PHE A 224 5.25 23.84 8.29
C PHE A 224 4.79 24.09 6.86
N PHE A 225 5.50 24.94 6.11
CA PHE A 225 5.24 25.07 4.67
C PHE A 225 5.91 23.94 3.88
N ALA A 226 5.13 22.90 3.57
CA ALA A 226 5.59 21.76 2.78
C ALA A 226 4.98 21.77 1.37
N ILE A 227 5.83 21.50 0.39
CA ILE A 227 5.50 21.32 -1.03
C ILE A 227 6.20 20.07 -1.55
N ARG A 228 5.84 19.62 -2.75
CA ARG A 228 6.35 18.37 -3.34
C ARG A 228 7.18 18.65 -4.59
N ARG A 229 8.27 17.90 -4.78
CA ARG A 229 9.17 18.03 -5.94
C ARG A 229 8.49 17.66 -7.27
N GLY A 230 9.11 17.96 -8.40
CA GLY A 230 8.54 17.71 -9.73
C GLY A 230 7.28 18.53 -10.06
N GLN A 231 6.97 19.58 -9.28
CA GLN A 231 5.75 20.37 -9.43
C GLN A 231 6.04 21.85 -9.20
N THR A 232 5.29 22.69 -9.91
CA THR A 232 5.39 24.15 -9.82
C THR A 232 4.54 24.69 -8.67
N PHE A 233 5.11 25.59 -7.87
CA PHE A 233 4.41 26.36 -6.84
C PHE A 233 4.49 27.86 -7.13
N GLN A 234 3.63 28.64 -6.48
CA GLN A 234 3.50 30.08 -6.71
C GLN A 234 4.05 30.87 -5.52
N ILE A 235 4.80 31.93 -5.77
CA ILE A 235 5.18 32.91 -4.75
C ILE A 235 4.88 34.33 -5.25
N SER A 236 4.79 35.27 -4.32
CA SER A 236 4.64 36.70 -4.64
C SER A 236 5.79 37.49 -4.01
N LEU A 237 6.55 38.19 -4.86
CA LEU A 237 7.63 39.09 -4.43
C LEU A 237 7.03 40.47 -4.15
N VAL A 238 7.07 40.90 -2.89
CA VAL A 238 6.54 42.20 -2.46
C VAL A 238 7.66 43.23 -2.52
N ALA A 239 7.45 44.29 -3.29
CA ALA A 239 8.41 45.38 -3.46
C ALA A 239 7.69 46.71 -3.76
N PRO A 240 8.33 47.87 -3.49
CA PRO A 240 7.75 49.18 -3.80
C PRO A 240 7.49 49.43 -5.30
N ALA A 241 8.20 48.70 -6.17
CA ALA A 241 8.07 48.74 -7.61
C ALA A 241 7.96 47.31 -8.16
N GLU A 242 7.42 47.17 -9.37
CA GLU A 242 7.37 45.89 -10.07
C GLU A 242 8.78 45.28 -10.19
N VAL A 243 8.88 43.98 -9.88
CA VAL A 243 10.14 43.24 -9.96
C VAL A 243 10.24 42.65 -11.35
N THR A 244 11.20 43.11 -12.15
CA THR A 244 11.40 42.63 -13.53
C THR A 244 12.57 41.67 -13.64
N GLU A 245 13.44 41.63 -12.63
CA GLU A 245 14.53 40.67 -12.49
C GLU A 245 14.64 40.20 -11.04
N ALA A 246 14.74 38.89 -10.83
CA ALA A 246 14.94 38.32 -9.51
C ALA A 246 15.83 37.08 -9.56
N SER A 247 16.61 36.87 -8.51
CA SER A 247 17.34 35.64 -8.25
C SER A 247 16.79 35.00 -6.98
N LEU A 248 16.34 33.76 -7.06
CA LEU A 248 15.90 32.97 -5.92
C LEU A 248 16.99 31.95 -5.58
N ARG A 249 17.32 31.80 -4.30
CA ARG A 249 18.28 30.81 -3.82
C ARG A 249 17.62 29.85 -2.85
N PHE A 250 17.75 28.57 -3.11
CA PHE A 250 17.27 27.48 -2.26
C PHE A 250 18.49 26.76 -1.68
N THR A 251 18.71 26.87 -0.37
CA THR A 251 19.83 26.22 0.32
C THR A 251 19.34 25.06 1.17
N VAL A 252 19.88 23.86 0.94
CA VAL A 252 19.52 22.65 1.67
C VAL A 252 20.06 22.70 3.10
N TYR A 253 19.28 22.26 4.09
CA TYR A 253 19.74 22.07 5.46
C TYR A 253 20.18 20.62 5.74
N PRO A 254 21.26 20.37 6.51
CA PRO A 254 22.15 21.35 7.17
C PRO A 254 23.33 21.83 6.30
N GLU A 255 23.52 21.26 5.10
CA GLU A 255 24.68 21.52 4.26
C GLU A 255 24.50 22.76 3.37
N THR A 256 25.09 23.88 3.78
CA THR A 256 24.99 25.17 3.05
C THR A 256 25.62 25.15 1.65
N GLN A 257 26.47 24.16 1.34
CA GLN A 257 27.12 24.02 0.04
C GLN A 257 26.15 23.55 -1.06
N ASN A 258 25.05 22.87 -0.69
CA ASN A 258 24.02 22.46 -1.64
C ASN A 258 22.99 23.58 -1.79
N SER A 259 23.25 24.48 -2.74
CA SER A 259 22.37 25.61 -3.04
C SER A 259 21.99 25.67 -4.52
N TYR A 260 20.70 25.87 -4.81
CA TYR A 260 20.17 26.05 -6.16
C TYR A 260 19.82 27.52 -6.38
N VAL A 261 20.30 28.11 -7.47
CA VAL A 261 20.04 29.51 -7.81
C VAL A 261 19.19 29.56 -9.08
N ILE A 262 18.06 30.28 -9.00
CA ILE A 262 17.08 30.39 -10.06
C ILE A 262 17.01 31.86 -10.48
N ASN A 263 17.36 32.15 -11.72
CA ASN A 263 17.17 33.48 -12.29
C ASN A 263 15.78 33.54 -12.92
N VAL A 264 14.91 34.35 -12.34
CA VAL A 264 13.52 34.54 -12.75
C VAL A 264 13.48 35.53 -13.90
N GLY A 265 12.97 35.07 -15.05
CA GLY A 265 12.81 35.88 -16.26
C GLY A 265 11.49 35.62 -16.97
N THR A 266 11.23 36.35 -18.05
CA THR A 266 10.04 36.17 -18.89
C THR A 266 10.20 34.92 -19.76
N LYS A 267 9.74 33.76 -19.27
CA LYS A 267 9.77 32.42 -19.92
C LYS A 267 11.05 31.59 -19.76
N ASN A 268 11.74 31.70 -18.62
CA ASN A 268 12.82 30.78 -18.30
C ASN A 268 12.22 29.41 -17.90
N VAL A 269 12.07 28.50 -18.86
CA VAL A 269 11.55 27.13 -18.66
C VAL A 269 12.70 26.16 -18.94
N GLY A 270 13.05 25.35 -17.94
CA GLY A 270 14.06 24.28 -18.04
C GLY A 270 13.42 22.89 -18.13
N ASP A 271 14.27 21.85 -18.08
CA ASP A 271 13.84 20.45 -18.00
C ASP A 271 13.17 20.14 -16.65
N PRO A 272 11.87 19.78 -16.62
CA PRO A 272 11.15 19.44 -15.38
C PRO A 272 11.73 18.27 -14.58
N ASP A 273 12.50 17.38 -15.21
CA ASP A 273 13.10 16.24 -14.50
C ASP A 273 14.34 16.64 -13.71
N SER A 274 15.11 17.62 -14.21
CA SER A 274 16.49 17.86 -13.77
C SER A 274 16.83 19.31 -13.40
N GLU A 275 16.03 20.29 -13.83
CA GLU A 275 16.35 21.71 -13.67
C GLU A 275 15.34 22.47 -12.79
N TRP A 276 15.88 23.33 -11.94
CA TRP A 276 15.10 24.35 -11.24
C TRP A 276 14.93 25.56 -12.15
N PHE A 277 13.70 26.04 -12.30
CA PHE A 277 13.42 27.24 -13.10
C PHE A 277 12.25 28.06 -12.55
N GLY A 278 12.16 29.32 -12.95
CA GLY A 278 11.11 30.22 -12.50
C GLY A 278 10.84 31.36 -13.47
N TYR A 279 9.60 31.82 -13.51
CA TYR A 279 9.16 32.87 -14.41
C TYR A 279 8.05 33.72 -13.81
N PHE A 280 7.99 34.99 -14.23
CA PHE A 280 6.95 35.92 -13.83
C PHE A 280 5.59 35.54 -14.42
N THR A 281 4.52 35.61 -13.62
CA THR A 281 3.15 35.29 -14.03
C THR A 281 2.20 36.49 -13.98
N GLY A 282 2.58 37.58 -13.32
CA GLY A 282 1.83 38.83 -13.32
C GLY A 282 2.29 39.79 -12.23
N HIS A 283 1.75 41.01 -12.24
CA HIS A 283 1.97 42.01 -11.20
C HIS A 283 0.65 42.67 -10.82
N GLN A 284 0.33 42.71 -9.53
CA GLN A 284 -0.85 43.38 -8.99
C GLN A 284 -0.57 43.91 -7.58
N ASN A 285 -1.07 45.12 -7.27
CA ASN A 285 -1.05 45.70 -5.91
C ASN A 285 0.33 45.72 -5.23
N GLY A 286 1.41 45.96 -5.97
CA GLY A 286 2.77 45.99 -5.41
C GLY A 286 3.39 44.61 -5.13
N ALA A 287 2.75 43.54 -5.62
CA ALA A 287 3.26 42.18 -5.55
C ALA A 287 3.45 41.61 -6.97
N THR A 288 4.62 41.05 -7.21
CA THR A 288 4.96 40.40 -8.48
C THR A 288 4.88 38.88 -8.31
N SER A 289 3.96 38.23 -9.02
CA SER A 289 3.75 36.79 -8.96
C SER A 289 4.81 36.03 -9.77
N VAL A 290 5.35 34.98 -9.17
CA VAL A 290 6.39 34.12 -9.74
C VAL A 290 5.96 32.67 -9.61
N ALA A 291 6.02 31.94 -10.71
CA ALA A 291 5.93 30.49 -10.72
C ALA A 291 7.33 29.89 -10.58
N VAL A 292 7.53 28.95 -9.66
CA VAL A 292 8.80 28.25 -9.44
C VAL A 292 8.60 26.77 -9.62
N HIS A 293 9.34 26.14 -10.52
CA HIS A 293 9.33 24.70 -10.73
C HIS A 293 10.46 24.01 -9.95
N ILE A 294 10.10 22.94 -9.23
CA ILE A 294 11.04 22.07 -8.52
C ILE A 294 11.26 20.83 -9.40
N PRO A 295 12.49 20.45 -9.74
CA PRO A 295 12.73 19.27 -10.57
C PRO A 295 12.34 17.98 -9.86
N GLY A 296 11.94 16.97 -10.62
CA GLY A 296 11.49 15.67 -10.12
C GLY A 296 12.51 14.92 -9.26
N ARG A 297 13.80 15.22 -9.42
CA ARG A 297 14.91 14.61 -8.64
C ARG A 297 15.53 15.55 -7.60
N ALA A 298 14.84 16.65 -7.24
CA ALA A 298 15.30 17.52 -6.18
C ALA A 298 15.50 16.74 -4.87
N ILE A 299 16.48 17.15 -4.08
CA ILE A 299 16.72 16.66 -2.73
C ILE A 299 15.46 16.88 -1.89
N VAL A 300 15.02 15.86 -1.16
CA VAL A 300 13.93 16.05 -0.18
C VAL A 300 14.49 16.52 1.16
N GLY A 301 13.72 17.35 1.87
CA GLY A 301 14.08 17.85 3.19
C GLY A 301 13.83 19.34 3.36
N GLN A 302 14.53 19.94 4.32
CA GLN A 302 14.38 21.33 4.70
C GLN A 302 15.26 22.24 3.86
N TYR A 303 14.71 23.37 3.44
CA TYR A 303 15.37 24.41 2.66
C TYR A 303 15.18 25.79 3.27
N THR A 304 16.18 26.65 3.09
CA THR A 304 16.04 28.10 3.22
C THR A 304 15.86 28.70 1.83
N LEU A 305 14.80 29.48 1.64
CA LEU A 305 14.60 30.28 0.43
C LEU A 305 15.17 31.69 0.67
N SER A 306 15.85 32.29 -0.29
CA SER A 306 16.12 33.74 -0.28
C SER A 306 15.92 34.34 -1.66
N ALA A 307 15.62 35.63 -1.72
CA ALA A 307 15.39 36.35 -2.97
C ALA A 307 16.18 37.65 -3.02
N SER A 308 16.73 37.98 -4.18
CA SER A 308 17.38 39.26 -4.45
C SER A 308 16.91 39.81 -5.79
N GLY A 309 16.55 41.10 -5.84
CA GLY A 309 16.33 41.84 -7.09
C GLY A 309 17.58 42.59 -7.55
N ASP A 310 17.42 43.48 -8.52
CA ASP A 310 18.50 44.28 -9.15
C ASP A 310 19.30 45.14 -8.15
N GLY A 311 18.72 45.49 -7.00
CA GLY A 311 19.38 46.25 -5.94
C GLY A 311 20.39 45.46 -5.08
N GLY A 312 20.59 44.15 -5.34
CA GLY A 312 21.58 43.30 -4.66
C GLY A 312 21.31 42.98 -3.18
N LYS A 313 20.29 43.59 -2.56
CA LYS A 313 19.87 43.28 -1.19
C LYS A 313 19.08 41.97 -1.17
N THR A 314 19.60 40.97 -0.46
CA THR A 314 18.95 39.68 -0.27
C THR A 314 17.93 39.76 0.86
N TRP A 315 16.71 39.30 0.59
CA TRP A 315 15.72 38.99 1.61
C TRP A 315 15.69 37.49 1.87
N THR A 316 15.63 37.12 3.16
CA THR A 316 15.51 35.73 3.61
C THR A 316 14.33 35.66 4.59
N PRO A 317 13.34 34.77 4.38
CA PRO A 317 12.29 34.50 5.35
C PRO A 317 12.89 33.92 6.63
N ALA A 318 12.19 34.14 7.75
CA ALA A 318 12.55 33.50 9.02
C ALA A 318 12.23 32.00 9.02
N GLU A 319 11.17 31.59 8.30
CA GLU A 319 10.68 30.22 8.30
C GLU A 319 11.22 29.40 7.12
N PRO A 320 11.57 28.12 7.34
CA PRO A 320 12.02 27.23 6.27
C PRO A 320 10.88 26.76 5.39
N ILE A 321 11.24 26.23 4.22
CA ILE A 321 10.33 25.47 3.35
C ILE A 321 10.74 23.99 3.37
N TYR A 322 9.79 23.08 3.18
CA TYR A 322 10.02 21.64 3.13
C TYR A 322 9.64 21.08 1.77
N ILE A 323 10.54 20.31 1.17
CA ILE A 323 10.32 19.64 -0.12
C ILE A 323 10.22 18.14 0.13
N LEU A 324 9.09 17.57 -0.26
CA LEU A 324 8.75 16.15 -0.11
C LEU A 324 8.74 15.43 -1.46
N PHE A 325 8.71 14.10 -1.43
CA PHE A 325 8.44 13.27 -2.61
C PHE A 325 7.02 13.53 -3.14
N ASN A 326 6.82 13.27 -4.44
CA ASN A 326 5.60 13.61 -5.16
C ASN A 326 4.98 12.44 -5.94
N ALA A 327 4.03 11.75 -5.31
CA ALA A 327 3.27 10.69 -5.97
C ALA A 327 2.38 11.17 -7.14
N TRP A 328 2.14 12.48 -7.28
CA TRP A 328 1.32 13.07 -8.35
C TRP A 328 2.13 13.55 -9.56
N SER A 329 3.45 13.66 -9.44
CA SER A 329 4.28 14.14 -10.54
C SER A 329 4.91 13.00 -11.31
N LYS A 330 4.61 12.90 -12.61
CA LYS A 330 5.27 11.97 -13.55
C LYS A 330 6.80 12.14 -13.66
N HIS A 331 7.32 13.25 -13.14
CA HIS A 331 8.75 13.57 -13.11
C HIS A 331 9.44 12.98 -11.88
N ASP A 332 8.68 12.52 -10.88
CA ASP A 332 9.18 11.89 -9.66
C ASP A 332 9.22 10.36 -9.81
N ASP A 333 10.25 9.72 -9.24
CA ASP A 333 10.39 8.27 -9.20
C ASP A 333 9.29 7.58 -8.37
N VAL A 334 8.61 8.32 -7.49
CA VAL A 334 7.46 7.79 -6.71
C VAL A 334 6.10 8.00 -7.38
N PHE A 335 6.06 8.43 -8.64
CA PHE A 335 4.81 8.68 -9.37
C PHE A 335 3.89 7.46 -9.35
N LEU A 336 2.66 7.66 -8.90
CA LEU A 336 1.64 6.63 -8.82
C LEU A 336 0.40 7.13 -9.53
N ASP A 337 0.12 6.61 -10.73
CA ASP A 337 -0.85 7.16 -11.68
C ASP A 337 -2.32 7.11 -11.18
N ASP A 338 -2.64 6.12 -10.35
CA ASP A 338 -4.00 5.92 -9.85
C ASP A 338 -4.32 6.82 -8.64
N GLU A 339 -5.38 7.62 -8.74
CA GLU A 339 -5.78 8.56 -7.68
C GLU A 339 -6.28 7.86 -6.42
N ALA A 340 -7.03 6.77 -6.55
CA ALA A 340 -7.49 6.01 -5.40
C ALA A 340 -6.29 5.41 -4.65
N PHE A 341 -5.26 5.00 -5.37
CA PHE A 341 -4.02 4.50 -4.79
C PHE A 341 -3.22 5.62 -4.10
N ARG A 342 -3.12 6.83 -4.69
CA ARG A 342 -2.50 7.98 -4.00
C ARG A 342 -3.26 8.35 -2.73
N ASN A 343 -4.59 8.32 -2.77
CA ASN A 343 -5.43 8.55 -1.61
C ASN A 343 -5.17 7.50 -0.52
N GLU A 344 -5.10 6.22 -0.85
CA GLU A 344 -4.86 5.15 0.12
C GLU A 344 -3.41 5.11 0.65
N TYR A 345 -2.42 5.23 -0.22
CA TYR A 345 -1.04 4.94 0.10
C TYR A 345 -0.20 6.16 0.46
N VAL A 346 -0.74 7.37 0.34
CA VAL A 346 -0.11 8.62 0.78
C VAL A 346 -1.00 9.40 1.76
N LEU A 347 -2.29 9.58 1.43
CA LEU A 347 -3.17 10.50 2.16
C LEU A 347 -4.05 9.87 3.26
N ASN A 348 -4.18 8.55 3.27
CA ASN A 348 -4.97 7.84 4.28
C ASN A 348 -4.12 7.62 5.54
N GLU A 349 -4.63 8.02 6.69
CA GLU A 349 -3.96 7.88 7.99
C GLU A 349 -4.45 6.65 8.76
N ASP A 350 -5.49 5.98 8.27
CA ASP A 350 -6.07 4.78 8.88
C ASP A 350 -5.62 3.51 8.13
N GLY A 351 -5.04 2.57 8.86
CA GLY A 351 -4.53 1.31 8.35
C GLY A 351 -5.09 0.08 9.05
N PHE A 352 -4.86 -1.08 8.44
CA PHE A 352 -5.05 -2.38 9.05
C PHE A 352 -3.81 -3.23 8.76
N ILE A 353 -3.38 -3.98 9.77
CA ILE A 353 -2.26 -4.92 9.71
C ILE A 353 -2.83 -6.28 10.10
N TRP A 354 -2.64 -7.31 9.28
CA TRP A 354 -3.14 -8.63 9.60
C TRP A 354 -2.15 -9.35 10.51
N VAL A 355 -2.67 -10.03 11.54
CA VAL A 355 -1.88 -10.78 12.53
C VAL A 355 -2.57 -12.12 12.81
N GLY A 356 -1.88 -13.06 13.46
CA GLY A 356 -2.36 -14.42 13.71
C GLY A 356 -1.72 -15.44 12.78
N SER A 357 -2.44 -16.47 12.37
CA SER A 357 -1.93 -17.49 11.43
C SER A 357 -2.70 -17.50 10.12
N TYR A 358 -2.16 -18.18 9.10
CA TYR A 358 -2.76 -18.22 7.77
C TYR A 358 -4.21 -18.75 7.75
N PHE A 359 -4.62 -19.53 8.76
CA PHE A 359 -5.97 -20.09 8.89
C PHE A 359 -6.83 -19.40 9.96
N ASN A 360 -6.23 -18.58 10.82
CA ASN A 360 -6.91 -17.87 11.90
C ASN A 360 -6.22 -16.51 12.11
N TYR A 361 -6.60 -15.55 11.27
CA TYR A 361 -6.05 -14.21 11.28
C TYR A 361 -7.12 -13.16 11.59
N SER A 362 -6.68 -12.06 12.18
CA SER A 362 -7.51 -10.90 12.46
C SER A 362 -6.86 -9.63 11.92
N ALA A 363 -7.69 -8.62 11.64
CA ALA A 363 -7.22 -7.32 11.21
C ALA A 363 -6.97 -6.47 12.47
N ARG A 364 -5.71 -6.13 12.72
CA ARG A 364 -5.29 -5.17 13.74
C ARG A 364 -5.30 -3.77 13.14
N PRO A 365 -6.22 -2.89 13.52
CA PRO A 365 -6.24 -1.55 12.95
C PRO A 365 -5.08 -0.71 13.53
N TRP A 366 -4.61 0.25 12.75
CA TRP A 366 -3.40 1.01 13.04
C TRP A 366 -3.55 2.47 12.59
N SER A 367 -3.31 3.42 13.49
CA SER A 367 -3.26 4.84 13.12
C SER A 367 -1.85 5.23 12.66
N PHE A 368 -1.69 5.49 11.36
CA PHE A 368 -0.41 5.96 10.81
C PHE A 368 -0.15 7.41 11.22
N SER A 369 -1.15 8.29 11.17
CA SER A 369 -1.05 9.68 11.63
C SER A 369 0.16 10.44 11.04
N GLN A 370 0.43 10.30 9.74
CA GLN A 370 1.58 10.93 9.07
C GLN A 370 1.49 12.46 9.00
N PHE A 371 0.30 13.05 9.07
CA PHE A 371 0.12 14.51 9.07
C PHE A 371 0.16 15.12 10.48
N ASN A 372 0.23 14.29 11.52
CA ASN A 372 0.54 14.74 12.86
C ASN A 372 1.88 15.48 12.87
N THR A 373 1.91 16.67 13.47
CA THR A 373 3.12 17.53 13.52
C THR A 373 4.34 16.80 14.05
N LYS A 374 4.18 15.94 15.07
CA LYS A 374 5.29 15.22 15.70
C LYS A 374 5.76 14.06 14.83
N SER A 375 4.86 13.37 14.14
CA SER A 375 5.22 12.34 13.16
C SER A 375 6.05 12.92 12.01
N LEU A 376 5.60 14.03 11.41
CA LEU A 376 6.34 14.69 10.33
C LEU A 376 7.71 15.22 10.80
N GLN A 377 7.77 15.85 11.98
CA GLN A 377 9.04 16.30 12.57
C GLN A 377 10.01 15.14 12.81
N ALA A 378 9.52 13.99 13.28
CA ALA A 378 10.33 12.79 13.45
C ALA A 378 10.84 12.25 12.12
N ALA A 379 9.97 12.15 11.10
CA ALA A 379 10.35 11.70 9.76
C ALA A 379 11.44 12.61 9.14
N LEU A 380 11.29 13.93 9.26
CA LEU A 380 12.30 14.90 8.80
C LEU A 380 13.60 14.81 9.59
N LEU A 381 13.55 14.56 10.90
CA LEU A 381 14.74 14.32 11.72
C LEU A 381 15.50 13.06 11.27
N LEU A 382 14.78 11.98 10.96
CA LEU A 382 15.39 10.75 10.45
C LEU A 382 16.00 10.98 9.06
N LEU A 383 15.31 11.69 8.18
CA LEU A 383 15.83 12.10 6.88
C LEU A 383 17.12 12.94 7.02
N GLN A 384 17.23 13.79 8.04
CA GLN A 384 18.44 14.56 8.32
C GLN A 384 19.66 13.70 8.71
N LYS A 385 19.44 12.47 9.20
CA LYS A 385 20.52 11.50 9.46
C LYS A 385 21.06 10.85 8.17
N ILE A 386 20.37 10.99 7.04
CA ILE A 386 20.79 10.48 5.72
C ILE A 386 21.73 11.50 5.06
N PRO A 387 22.83 11.10 4.40
CA PRO A 387 23.69 12.03 3.67
C PRO A 387 22.90 12.85 2.64
N VAL A 388 23.14 14.16 2.54
CA VAL A 388 22.35 15.06 1.68
C VAL A 388 22.36 14.61 0.20
N ALA A 389 23.49 14.09 -0.28
CA ALA A 389 23.64 13.56 -1.64
C ALA A 389 22.73 12.35 -1.95
N GLU A 390 22.31 11.59 -0.93
CA GLU A 390 21.43 10.42 -1.10
C GLU A 390 19.93 10.81 -1.06
N ARG A 391 19.58 11.97 -0.49
CA ARG A 391 18.18 12.36 -0.22
C ARG A 391 17.34 12.69 -1.46
N GLY A 392 17.96 12.76 -2.64
CA GLY A 392 17.23 12.86 -3.91
C GLY A 392 16.78 11.50 -4.47
N ASP A 393 17.31 10.40 -3.93
CA ASP A 393 17.11 9.05 -4.44
C ASP A 393 16.24 8.22 -3.49
N VAL A 394 15.03 7.88 -3.92
CA VAL A 394 14.08 7.12 -3.09
C VAL A 394 14.58 5.71 -2.76
N VAL A 395 15.41 5.10 -3.63
CA VAL A 395 16.00 3.77 -3.40
C VAL A 395 16.92 3.82 -2.16
N LEU A 396 17.77 4.84 -2.10
CA LEU A 396 18.67 5.03 -0.97
C LEU A 396 17.91 5.49 0.27
N VAL A 397 17.00 6.45 0.12
CA VAL A 397 16.19 6.94 1.25
C VAL A 397 15.39 5.82 1.90
N SER A 398 14.70 4.96 1.13
CA SER A 398 13.93 3.85 1.70
C SER A 398 14.83 2.86 2.45
N ARG A 399 15.99 2.51 1.87
CA ARG A 399 16.97 1.60 2.49
C ARG A 399 17.53 2.17 3.80
N ARG A 400 17.95 3.44 3.81
CA ARG A 400 18.47 4.09 5.03
C ARG A 400 17.41 4.25 6.10
N LEU A 401 16.18 4.57 5.73
CA LEU A 401 15.10 4.69 6.69
C LEU A 401 14.74 3.36 7.32
N SER A 402 14.76 2.25 6.57
CA SER A 402 14.54 0.90 7.12
C SER A 402 15.53 0.59 8.26
N ALA A 403 16.81 0.99 8.10
CA ALA A 403 17.82 0.91 9.15
C ALA A 403 17.53 1.85 10.33
N LEU A 404 17.13 3.09 10.06
CA LEU A 404 16.92 4.13 11.07
C LEU A 404 15.63 3.93 11.89
N VAL A 405 14.70 3.08 11.46
CA VAL A 405 13.52 2.74 12.27
C VAL A 405 13.89 1.78 13.40
N ASN A 406 14.87 0.88 13.22
CA ASN A 406 15.36 0.02 14.30
C ASN A 406 16.58 0.61 15.03
N SER A 407 16.78 0.21 16.28
CA SER A 407 17.81 0.80 17.14
C SER A 407 19.18 0.12 17.09
N ASN A 408 19.33 -0.98 16.34
CA ASN A 408 20.42 -1.92 16.54
C ASN A 408 21.81 -1.33 16.20
N ASP A 409 21.89 -0.48 15.18
CA ASP A 409 23.17 0.07 14.71
C ASP A 409 23.29 1.60 14.87
N ASP A 410 22.20 2.34 14.60
CA ASP A 410 22.23 3.80 14.42
C ASP A 410 21.42 4.57 15.51
N SER A 411 21.08 3.91 16.63
CA SER A 411 20.19 4.43 17.67
C SER A 411 18.90 5.02 17.08
N GLY A 412 18.27 4.24 16.19
CA GLY A 412 17.02 4.55 15.51
C GLY A 412 15.78 4.57 16.42
N VAL A 413 14.61 4.45 15.82
CA VAL A 413 13.33 4.75 16.50
C VAL A 413 12.95 3.72 17.57
N LEU A 414 13.04 2.42 17.27
CA LEU A 414 12.42 1.36 18.08
C LEU A 414 13.42 0.28 18.51
N VAL A 415 13.33 -0.12 19.78
CA VAL A 415 14.03 -1.28 20.34
C VAL A 415 13.15 -2.52 20.23
N GLY A 416 13.68 -3.58 19.61
CA GLY A 416 12.97 -4.85 19.45
C GLY A 416 12.98 -5.67 20.74
N ASN A 417 11.87 -6.32 21.08
CA ASN A 417 11.81 -7.27 22.20
C ASN A 417 10.77 -8.38 21.91
N TRP A 418 11.26 -9.62 21.88
CA TRP A 418 10.47 -10.85 21.66
C TRP A 418 10.40 -11.74 22.91
N SER A 419 10.91 -11.27 24.05
CA SER A 419 10.72 -11.95 25.33
C SER A 419 9.30 -11.72 25.87
N SER A 420 8.97 -12.36 26.99
CA SER A 420 7.74 -12.13 27.73
C SER A 420 7.84 -11.00 28.77
N ASP A 421 9.00 -10.33 28.90
CA ASP A 421 9.21 -9.25 29.86
C ASP A 421 9.35 -7.89 29.16
N PHE A 422 8.34 -7.05 29.37
CA PHE A 422 8.28 -5.69 28.85
C PHE A 422 8.38 -4.61 29.94
N SER A 423 8.78 -4.97 31.16
CA SER A 423 8.82 -4.05 32.32
C SER A 423 9.60 -2.75 32.11
N GLY A 424 10.57 -2.76 31.18
CA GLY A 424 11.37 -1.59 30.80
C GLY A 424 10.75 -0.67 29.73
N GLY A 425 9.52 -0.90 29.28
CA GLY A 425 8.89 -0.10 28.23
C GLY A 425 7.42 -0.43 28.00
N THR A 426 6.92 -0.08 26.81
CA THR A 426 5.55 -0.41 26.37
C THR A 426 5.57 -1.77 25.67
N PRO A 427 4.72 -2.73 26.06
CA PRO A 427 4.54 -3.98 25.32
C PRO A 427 4.18 -3.71 23.85
N PRO A 428 4.74 -4.45 22.88
CA PRO A 428 4.43 -4.27 21.46
C PRO A 428 2.93 -4.34 21.13
N SER A 429 2.17 -5.19 21.84
CA SER A 429 0.71 -5.35 21.74
C SER A 429 -0.07 -4.12 22.22
N ALA A 430 0.53 -3.23 23.01
CA ALA A 430 -0.15 -2.04 23.54
C ALA A 430 -0.10 -0.83 22.60
N TRP A 431 0.63 -0.94 21.47
CA TRP A 431 0.65 0.09 20.43
C TRP A 431 -0.51 -0.07 19.46
N THR A 432 -1.14 1.06 19.18
CA THR A 432 -2.33 1.17 18.34
C THR A 432 -2.12 2.17 17.19
N GLY A 433 -0.98 2.87 17.17
CA GLY A 433 -0.57 3.79 16.12
C GLY A 433 0.86 4.29 16.30
N SER A 434 1.34 5.02 15.30
CA SER A 434 2.75 5.45 15.22
C SER A 434 3.03 6.82 15.83
N ALA A 435 2.00 7.65 16.05
CA ALA A 435 2.17 9.03 16.50
C ALA A 435 2.87 9.13 17.87
N ASP A 436 2.47 8.31 18.84
CA ASP A 436 3.06 8.33 20.18
C ASP A 436 4.50 7.83 20.18
N ILE A 437 4.80 6.79 19.39
CA ILE A 437 6.16 6.26 19.20
C ILE A 437 7.07 7.37 18.64
N LEU A 438 6.67 7.99 17.52
CA LEU A 438 7.46 9.02 16.86
C LEU A 438 7.61 10.28 17.70
N LYS A 439 6.57 10.66 18.44
CA LYS A 439 6.61 11.78 19.39
C LYS A 439 7.59 11.50 20.52
N GLU A 440 7.56 10.32 21.13
CA GLU A 440 8.48 9.96 22.21
C GLU A 440 9.92 9.98 21.74
N TYR A 441 10.21 9.33 20.59
CA TYR A 441 11.53 9.36 19.96
C TYR A 441 11.99 10.80 19.66
N LEU A 442 11.09 11.63 19.11
CA LEU A 442 11.41 13.01 18.77
C LEU A 442 11.75 13.87 19.99
N LEU A 443 11.04 13.69 21.10
CA LEU A 443 11.24 14.47 22.33
C LEU A 443 12.50 14.02 23.09
N ASN A 444 12.70 12.71 23.19
CA ASN A 444 13.76 12.13 24.01
C ASN A 444 15.08 11.97 23.22
N LYS A 445 15.02 11.93 21.89
CA LYS A 445 16.15 11.59 21.00
C LYS A 445 16.79 10.23 21.34
N GLN A 446 15.99 9.32 21.87
CA GLN A 446 16.41 7.98 22.28
C GLN A 446 15.44 6.94 21.71
N PRO A 447 15.91 5.71 21.43
CA PRO A 447 15.05 4.62 21.01
C PRO A 447 13.89 4.35 21.98
N VAL A 448 12.71 4.10 21.42
CA VAL A 448 11.46 3.81 22.13
C VAL A 448 11.34 2.31 22.34
N LYS A 449 10.95 1.91 23.55
CA LYS A 449 10.79 0.51 23.96
C LYS A 449 9.31 0.17 24.06
N TYR A 450 8.79 -0.91 23.49
CA TYR A 450 9.41 -1.88 22.57
C TYR A 450 8.57 -2.07 21.30
N GLY A 451 9.16 -2.66 20.26
CA GLY A 451 8.48 -3.00 19.01
C GLY A 451 8.69 -4.46 18.59
N GLN A 452 7.77 -4.94 17.76
CA GLN A 452 7.85 -6.18 16.97
C GLN A 452 7.45 -5.86 15.51
N CYS A 453 7.47 -6.83 14.59
CA CYS A 453 7.37 -6.59 13.15
C CYS A 453 6.20 -5.68 12.73
N TRP A 454 4.99 -5.86 13.28
CA TRP A 454 3.86 -4.97 12.95
C TRP A 454 4.04 -3.53 13.46
N VAL A 455 4.72 -3.34 14.59
CA VAL A 455 5.04 -2.00 15.15
C VAL A 455 6.09 -1.31 14.28
N TYR A 456 7.10 -2.06 13.83
CA TYR A 456 8.09 -1.59 12.87
C TYR A 456 7.43 -1.18 11.56
N SER A 457 6.62 -2.07 10.96
CA SER A 457 5.91 -1.80 9.71
C SER A 457 4.94 -0.61 9.82
N GLY A 458 4.19 -0.53 10.91
CA GLY A 458 3.30 0.60 11.18
C GLY A 458 4.06 1.93 11.20
N THR A 459 5.12 1.99 12.00
CA THR A 459 5.97 3.18 12.16
C THR A 459 6.69 3.54 10.85
N PHE A 460 7.18 2.55 10.11
CA PHE A 460 7.90 2.81 8.87
C PHE A 460 6.97 3.27 7.74
N THR A 461 5.75 2.72 7.64
CA THR A 461 4.71 3.25 6.73
C THR A 461 4.43 4.72 7.02
N THR A 462 4.26 5.11 8.29
CA THR A 462 4.05 6.51 8.67
C THR A 462 5.18 7.41 8.19
N ILE A 463 6.44 7.00 8.37
CA ILE A 463 7.61 7.77 7.95
C ILE A 463 7.64 7.93 6.42
N LEU A 464 7.44 6.85 5.66
CA LEU A 464 7.41 6.87 4.20
C LEU A 464 6.30 7.79 3.67
N ARG A 465 5.07 7.63 4.19
CA ARG A 465 3.91 8.45 3.81
C ARG A 465 4.10 9.92 4.18
N ALA A 466 4.67 10.21 5.35
CA ALA A 466 4.98 11.59 5.78
C ALA A 466 5.94 12.29 4.81
N LEU A 467 6.90 11.54 4.25
CA LEU A 467 7.84 12.04 3.25
C LEU A 467 7.28 12.06 1.83
N GLY A 468 6.08 11.51 1.60
CA GLY A 468 5.41 11.49 0.31
C GLY A 468 5.68 10.25 -0.56
N VAL A 469 6.30 9.21 -0.01
CA VAL A 469 6.49 7.92 -0.68
C VAL A 469 5.23 7.07 -0.47
N PRO A 470 4.54 6.61 -1.53
CA PRO A 470 3.40 5.72 -1.36
C PRO A 470 3.85 4.40 -0.75
N ALA A 471 3.23 4.00 0.36
CA ALA A 471 3.61 2.81 1.10
C ALA A 471 2.42 2.08 1.71
N ARG A 472 2.52 0.75 1.85
CA ARG A 472 1.53 -0.11 2.55
C ARG A 472 2.23 -1.14 3.44
N SER A 473 1.64 -1.43 4.60
CA SER A 473 2.03 -2.61 5.40
C SER A 473 1.57 -3.88 4.69
N VAL A 474 2.42 -4.91 4.70
CA VAL A 474 2.16 -6.22 4.11
C VAL A 474 2.42 -7.28 5.17
N THR A 475 1.44 -8.15 5.38
CA THR A 475 1.56 -9.34 6.24
C THR A 475 1.80 -10.56 5.37
N ASN A 476 2.85 -11.32 5.64
CA ASN A 476 3.07 -12.65 5.10
C ASN A 476 2.82 -13.69 6.19
N PHE A 477 1.88 -14.61 5.99
CA PHE A 477 1.66 -15.71 6.94
C PHE A 477 2.52 -16.92 6.59
N ALA A 478 2.93 -17.69 7.60
CA ALA A 478 3.94 -18.74 7.43
C ALA A 478 5.19 -18.17 6.72
N SER A 479 5.71 -17.07 7.25
CA SER A 479 6.87 -16.37 6.68
C SER A 479 8.14 -17.11 7.07
N ALA A 480 8.90 -17.59 6.09
CA ALA A 480 10.18 -18.20 6.37
C ALA A 480 11.19 -17.14 6.84
N HIS A 481 12.09 -17.57 7.71
CA HIS A 481 13.27 -16.82 8.10
C HIS A 481 14.47 -17.75 7.90
N ASP A 482 15.05 -17.68 6.70
CA ASP A 482 16.24 -18.42 6.23
C ASP A 482 17.49 -17.67 6.71
N VAL A 483 18.27 -18.30 7.58
CA VAL A 483 19.51 -17.71 8.12
C VAL A 483 20.67 -18.07 7.21
N PRO A 484 21.40 -17.09 6.64
CA PRO A 484 22.41 -17.39 5.63
C PRO A 484 23.66 -18.05 6.23
N GLU A 485 23.95 -19.31 5.88
CA GLU A 485 25.26 -19.95 6.11
C GLU A 485 25.76 -20.76 4.90
N PRO A 486 26.83 -20.35 4.16
CA PRO A 486 27.39 -19.00 3.94
C PRO A 486 26.61 -18.16 2.90
N THR A 487 25.51 -18.68 2.35
CA THR A 487 24.58 -18.00 1.43
C THR A 487 23.17 -18.53 1.65
N TYR A 488 22.13 -17.74 1.37
CA TYR A 488 20.75 -18.21 1.34
C TYR A 488 20.61 -19.44 0.45
N ASN A 489 20.04 -20.52 1.00
CA ASN A 489 19.81 -21.74 0.25
C ASN A 489 18.37 -21.83 -0.29
N ARG A 490 17.54 -20.81 -0.02
CA ARG A 490 16.12 -20.73 -0.40
C ARG A 490 15.29 -21.90 0.15
N SER A 491 15.66 -22.38 1.34
CA SER A 491 14.94 -23.39 2.11
C SER A 491 14.97 -23.08 3.61
N VAL A 492 14.06 -23.70 4.36
CA VAL A 492 14.06 -23.74 5.82
C VAL A 492 14.46 -25.15 6.24
N ASP A 493 15.67 -25.31 6.77
CA ASP A 493 16.20 -26.61 7.18
C ASP A 493 15.99 -26.83 8.69
N LYS A 494 15.13 -27.79 9.07
CA LYS A 494 14.90 -28.19 10.48
C LYS A 494 15.54 -29.54 10.79
N TYR A 495 16.32 -29.59 11.85
CA TYR A 495 17.06 -30.76 12.28
C TYR A 495 16.46 -31.33 13.57
N PHE A 496 16.28 -32.65 13.60
CA PHE A 496 15.69 -33.37 14.72
C PHE A 496 16.64 -34.43 15.24
N LEU A 497 16.61 -34.66 16.56
CA LEU A 497 17.28 -35.80 17.19
C LEU A 497 16.66 -37.12 16.70
N ALA A 498 17.33 -38.24 17.02
CA ALA A 498 16.90 -39.57 16.57
C ALA A 498 15.48 -39.99 17.05
N ASP A 499 14.91 -39.29 18.04
CA ASP A 499 13.52 -39.50 18.48
C ASP A 499 12.48 -38.86 17.53
N GLY A 500 12.91 -38.02 16.59
CA GLY A 500 12.12 -37.33 15.57
C GLY A 500 11.11 -36.31 16.10
N VAL A 501 11.06 -36.09 17.42
CA VAL A 501 10.13 -35.14 18.06
C VAL A 501 10.86 -34.01 18.79
N THR A 502 12.12 -34.23 19.15
CA THR A 502 13.00 -33.23 19.75
C THR A 502 13.83 -32.57 18.66
N GLU A 503 13.71 -31.25 18.56
CA GLU A 503 14.47 -30.43 17.62
C GLU A 503 15.91 -30.26 18.12
N ASP A 504 16.88 -30.39 17.21
CA ASP A 504 18.27 -30.06 17.49
C ASP A 504 18.47 -28.56 17.33
N THR A 505 18.40 -27.85 18.45
CA THR A 505 18.52 -26.39 18.51
C THR A 505 19.94 -25.90 18.23
N ASP A 506 20.96 -26.77 18.25
CA ASP A 506 22.33 -26.40 17.89
C ASP A 506 22.55 -26.42 16.37
N LYS A 507 21.59 -26.98 15.61
CA LYS A 507 21.62 -27.09 14.14
C LYS A 507 20.50 -26.35 13.45
N THR A 508 19.34 -26.22 14.08
CA THR A 508 18.18 -25.54 13.51
C THR A 508 18.25 -24.05 13.80
N ASN A 509 18.75 -23.29 12.82
CA ASN A 509 18.79 -21.83 12.87
C ASN A 509 17.58 -21.19 12.16
N ASP A 510 17.02 -21.88 11.16
CA ASP A 510 15.88 -21.38 10.39
C ASP A 510 14.56 -21.52 11.16
N SER A 511 13.60 -20.66 10.84
CA SER A 511 12.25 -20.73 11.42
C SER A 511 11.19 -20.34 10.40
N VAL A 512 9.95 -20.78 10.65
CA VAL A 512 8.78 -20.27 9.94
C VAL A 512 7.95 -19.53 10.98
N TRP A 513 7.75 -18.23 10.77
CA TRP A 513 6.97 -17.38 11.64
C TRP A 513 5.50 -17.51 11.27
N ASN A 514 4.60 -17.58 12.25
CA ASN A 514 3.15 -17.63 12.02
C ASN A 514 2.73 -16.49 11.08
N PHE A 515 3.31 -15.31 11.29
CA PHE A 515 3.30 -14.20 10.36
C PHE A 515 4.53 -13.29 10.54
N HIS A 516 4.86 -12.58 9.48
CA HIS A 516 5.80 -11.46 9.49
C HIS A 516 5.16 -10.25 8.77
N VAL A 517 5.56 -9.04 9.14
CA VAL A 517 5.01 -7.80 8.58
C VAL A 517 6.14 -6.88 8.15
N TRP A 518 6.13 -6.50 6.87
CA TRP A 518 7.05 -5.52 6.27
C TRP A 518 6.27 -4.46 5.48
N ASN A 519 6.97 -3.64 4.70
CA ASN A 519 6.39 -2.57 3.90
C ASN A 519 6.63 -2.76 2.41
N ASP A 520 5.60 -2.55 1.60
CA ASP A 520 5.77 -2.26 0.18
C ASP A 520 5.83 -0.75 -0.02
N ALA A 521 6.86 -0.26 -0.71
CA ALA A 521 7.00 1.14 -1.12
C ALA A 521 6.98 1.25 -2.65
N TRP A 522 6.20 2.18 -3.20
CA TRP A 522 6.05 2.35 -4.64
C TRP A 522 7.07 3.32 -5.21
N PHE A 523 7.95 2.84 -6.10
CA PHE A 523 8.84 3.70 -6.89
C PHE A 523 9.51 2.98 -8.07
N ALA A 524 10.10 3.77 -8.96
CA ALA A 524 10.92 3.32 -10.08
C ALA A 524 12.34 2.91 -9.65
N ARG A 525 12.83 1.80 -10.22
CA ARG A 525 14.19 1.26 -10.00
C ARG A 525 15.15 1.61 -11.13
N ARG A 526 15.45 2.90 -11.27
CA ARG A 526 16.36 3.39 -12.34
C ARG A 526 17.76 2.82 -12.23
N ASP A 527 18.20 2.48 -11.00
CA ASP A 527 19.47 1.82 -10.71
C ASP A 527 19.59 0.44 -11.38
N LEU A 528 18.48 -0.28 -11.54
CA LEU A 528 18.43 -1.60 -12.19
C LEU A 528 18.30 -1.53 -13.71
N LYS A 529 18.08 -0.33 -14.28
CA LYS A 529 17.94 -0.10 -15.74
C LYS A 529 16.92 -1.01 -16.44
N ASN A 530 15.91 -1.49 -15.71
CA ASN A 530 14.84 -2.33 -16.22
C ASN A 530 13.50 -1.80 -15.71
N SER A 531 12.65 -1.32 -16.61
CA SER A 531 11.35 -0.74 -16.26
C SER A 531 10.39 -1.75 -15.62
N ASN A 532 10.58 -3.06 -15.83
CA ASN A 532 9.75 -4.12 -15.22
C ASN A 532 9.90 -4.21 -13.69
N TYR A 533 10.93 -3.57 -13.14
CA TYR A 533 11.17 -3.47 -11.70
C TYR A 533 10.64 -2.16 -11.09
N THR A 534 9.96 -1.32 -11.88
CA THR A 534 9.19 -0.18 -11.36
C THR A 534 7.90 -0.69 -10.73
N GLY A 535 7.57 -0.17 -9.56
CA GLY A 535 6.34 -0.52 -8.84
C GLY A 535 6.60 -0.75 -7.37
N TRP A 536 5.91 -1.72 -6.77
CA TRP A 536 6.09 -2.09 -5.38
C TRP A 536 7.46 -2.71 -5.10
N GLN A 537 8.11 -2.20 -4.07
CA GLN A 537 9.38 -2.68 -3.56
C GLN A 537 9.21 -3.11 -2.10
N ALA A 538 9.55 -4.35 -1.78
CA ALA A 538 9.61 -4.81 -0.40
C ALA A 538 10.78 -4.11 0.31
N VAL A 539 10.48 -3.49 1.45
CA VAL A 539 11.44 -2.87 2.39
C VAL A 539 11.03 -3.23 3.80
N ASP A 540 11.99 -3.61 4.64
CA ASP A 540 11.71 -4.02 6.01
C ASP A 540 12.61 -3.31 7.02
N ALA A 541 11.96 -2.82 8.08
CA ALA A 541 12.55 -2.15 9.21
C ALA A 541 12.81 -3.09 10.40
N THR A 542 12.25 -4.30 10.37
CA THR A 542 12.44 -5.32 11.41
C THR A 542 13.89 -5.84 11.35
N PRO A 543 14.63 -5.82 12.46
CA PRO A 543 16.00 -6.32 12.48
C PRO A 543 16.01 -7.86 12.47
N GLN A 544 16.00 -8.45 11.28
CA GLN A 544 16.14 -9.89 11.04
C GLN A 544 17.60 -10.23 10.72
N GLU A 545 18.04 -9.91 9.49
CA GLU A 545 19.39 -10.18 9.01
C GLU A 545 20.17 -8.91 8.68
N ARG A 546 21.51 -9.01 8.68
CA ARG A 546 22.38 -7.89 8.32
C ARG A 546 22.62 -7.82 6.81
N SER A 547 22.24 -6.70 6.20
CA SER A 547 22.58 -6.35 4.82
C SER A 547 23.60 -5.20 4.80
N ASP A 548 24.71 -5.36 4.08
CA ASP A 548 25.87 -4.45 4.13
C ASP A 548 26.34 -4.16 5.58
N ARG A 549 26.35 -5.20 6.42
CA ARG A 549 26.71 -5.15 7.85
C ARG A 549 25.76 -4.31 8.72
N LYS A 550 24.60 -3.90 8.22
CA LYS A 550 23.57 -3.17 8.98
C LYS A 550 22.26 -3.95 9.02
N PHE A 551 21.49 -3.80 10.08
CA PHE A 551 20.10 -4.25 10.13
C PHE A 551 19.23 -3.34 9.26
N GLN A 552 19.17 -3.66 7.98
CA GLN A 552 18.39 -2.98 6.95
C GLN A 552 18.01 -4.00 5.88
N MET A 553 16.91 -3.78 5.17
CA MET A 553 16.43 -4.72 4.15
C MET A 553 15.73 -3.97 3.02
N GLY A 554 16.05 -4.36 1.79
CA GLY A 554 15.48 -3.83 0.57
C GLY A 554 16.08 -2.48 0.15
N PRO A 555 15.52 -1.84 -0.88
CA PRO A 555 14.31 -2.24 -1.60
C PRO A 555 14.48 -3.41 -2.58
N VAL A 556 13.51 -4.32 -2.60
CA VAL A 556 13.46 -5.49 -3.49
C VAL A 556 12.23 -5.38 -4.41
N PRO A 557 12.36 -5.42 -5.74
CA PRO A 557 11.19 -5.39 -6.62
C PRO A 557 10.37 -6.66 -6.44
N ILE A 558 9.09 -6.54 -6.06
CA ILE A 558 8.24 -7.73 -5.85
C ILE A 558 8.04 -8.53 -7.15
N SER A 559 8.12 -7.86 -8.30
CA SER A 559 8.10 -8.52 -9.61
C SER A 559 9.32 -9.41 -9.85
N ALA A 560 10.48 -9.07 -9.27
CA ALA A 560 11.68 -9.90 -9.33
C ALA A 560 11.58 -11.10 -8.37
N VAL A 561 10.99 -10.88 -7.18
CA VAL A 561 10.69 -11.97 -6.22
C VAL A 561 9.78 -13.01 -6.86
N LYS A 562 8.70 -12.57 -7.53
CA LYS A 562 7.73 -13.46 -8.19
C LYS A 562 8.34 -14.41 -9.20
N VAL A 563 9.29 -13.94 -10.01
CA VAL A 563 9.96 -14.76 -11.03
C VAL A 563 11.19 -15.49 -10.51
N GLY A 564 11.53 -15.32 -9.23
CA GLY A 564 12.67 -15.97 -8.59
C GLY A 564 14.03 -15.49 -9.08
N GLU A 565 14.13 -14.24 -9.55
CA GLU A 565 15.37 -13.64 -10.03
C GLU A 565 16.47 -13.71 -8.96
N LYS A 566 17.74 -13.74 -9.38
CA LYS A 566 18.92 -13.81 -8.50
C LYS A 566 19.83 -12.63 -8.71
N GLY A 567 20.59 -12.25 -7.68
CA GLY A 567 21.64 -11.22 -7.79
C GLY A 567 21.13 -9.79 -8.06
N ILE A 568 19.83 -9.54 -7.86
CA ILE A 568 19.26 -8.20 -7.87
C ILE A 568 19.54 -7.55 -6.52
N ASN A 569 20.21 -6.41 -6.56
CA ASN A 569 20.27 -5.58 -5.37
C ASN A 569 18.88 -4.97 -5.12
N TYR A 570 18.39 -4.94 -3.89
CA TYR A 570 19.01 -5.44 -2.66
C TYR A 570 18.28 -6.72 -2.20
N ASP A 571 18.94 -7.56 -1.39
CA ASP A 571 18.31 -8.56 -0.51
C ASP A 571 17.29 -9.53 -1.14
N ILE A 572 17.35 -9.75 -2.47
CA ILE A 572 16.32 -10.51 -3.19
C ILE A 572 16.20 -11.96 -2.72
N ASP A 573 17.33 -12.60 -2.41
CA ASP A 573 17.32 -14.00 -1.97
C ASP A 573 16.65 -14.15 -0.61
N PHE A 574 16.83 -13.17 0.29
CA PHE A 574 16.16 -13.16 1.59
C PHE A 574 14.63 -13.07 1.41
N VAL A 575 14.14 -12.04 0.68
CA VAL A 575 12.69 -11.86 0.45
C VAL A 575 12.09 -13.04 -0.30
N TYR A 576 12.81 -13.62 -1.26
CA TYR A 576 12.37 -14.82 -1.95
C TYR A 576 12.20 -15.99 -0.98
N SER A 577 13.17 -16.22 -0.10
CA SER A 577 13.06 -17.25 0.94
C SER A 577 11.83 -17.01 1.81
N GLU A 578 11.59 -15.77 2.27
CA GLU A 578 10.46 -15.45 3.16
C GLU A 578 9.09 -15.89 2.61
N VAL A 579 8.91 -15.85 1.28
CA VAL A 579 7.62 -16.14 0.62
C VAL A 579 7.59 -17.48 -0.11
N ASN A 580 8.73 -18.12 -0.35
CA ASN A 580 8.83 -19.27 -1.27
C ASN A 580 9.86 -20.33 -0.85
N ALA A 581 10.40 -20.30 0.36
CA ALA A 581 11.31 -21.34 0.83
C ALA A 581 10.62 -22.72 0.95
N ASP A 582 11.32 -23.77 0.53
CA ASP A 582 10.94 -25.14 0.82
C ASP A 582 11.33 -25.50 2.26
N GLU A 583 10.44 -26.15 3.00
CA GLU A 583 10.74 -26.61 4.36
C GLU A 583 11.25 -28.05 4.31
N LYS A 584 12.45 -28.30 4.84
CA LYS A 584 13.13 -29.60 4.80
C LYS A 584 13.39 -30.11 6.21
N TYR A 585 13.00 -31.36 6.47
CA TYR A 585 13.18 -31.99 7.77
C TYR A 585 14.25 -33.06 7.72
N TYR A 586 15.21 -32.96 8.63
CA TYR A 586 16.31 -33.89 8.76
C TYR A 586 16.27 -34.57 10.12
N ILE A 587 16.61 -35.85 10.18
CA ILE A 587 16.74 -36.60 11.44
C ILE A 587 18.17 -37.10 11.62
N ALA A 588 18.67 -37.06 12.86
CA ALA A 588 19.96 -37.60 13.22
C ALA A 588 20.03 -39.11 12.89
N ASP A 589 21.08 -39.52 12.20
CA ASP A 589 21.27 -40.91 11.73
C ASP A 589 21.91 -41.85 12.76
N GLY A 590 22.24 -41.32 13.95
CA GLY A 590 22.92 -42.04 15.03
C GLY A 590 24.43 -42.27 14.81
N ARG A 591 24.99 -41.78 13.69
CA ARG A 591 26.41 -41.89 13.29
C ARG A 591 27.13 -40.54 13.24
N GLY A 592 26.47 -39.49 13.75
CA GLY A 592 26.97 -38.11 13.73
C GLY A 592 26.55 -37.32 12.49
N GLY A 593 25.67 -37.87 11.64
CA GLY A 593 25.10 -37.19 10.48
C GLY A 593 23.58 -36.99 10.59
N TYR A 594 23.00 -36.42 9.53
CA TYR A 594 21.58 -36.16 9.38
C TYR A 594 21.10 -36.67 8.02
N ARG A 595 19.87 -37.21 7.96
CA ARG A 595 19.22 -37.62 6.71
C ARG A 595 17.92 -36.87 6.50
N LEU A 596 17.65 -36.47 5.26
CA LEU A 596 16.38 -35.85 4.85
C LEU A 596 15.25 -36.88 4.99
N VAL A 597 14.16 -36.50 5.65
CA VAL A 597 12.96 -37.34 5.85
C VAL A 597 11.70 -36.72 5.26
N ARG A 598 11.71 -35.43 4.96
CA ARG A 598 10.57 -34.73 4.35
C ARG A 598 11.00 -33.43 3.69
N THR A 599 10.36 -33.11 2.56
CA THR A 599 10.36 -31.77 1.95
C THR A 599 8.91 -31.31 1.82
N ILE A 600 8.63 -30.05 2.15
CA ILE A 600 7.32 -29.43 2.03
C ILE A 600 7.51 -28.18 1.16
N THR A 601 6.88 -28.17 -0.01
CA THR A 601 7.04 -27.09 -1.00
C THR A 601 5.96 -26.03 -0.91
N ASP A 602 4.91 -26.27 -0.11
CA ASP A 602 3.73 -25.42 -0.05
C ASP A 602 3.37 -25.00 1.38
N SER A 603 4.33 -24.93 2.31
CA SER A 603 4.06 -24.45 3.68
C SER A 603 4.29 -22.95 3.85
N VAL A 604 5.23 -22.36 3.11
CA VAL A 604 5.67 -20.97 3.29
C VAL A 604 4.86 -19.99 2.43
N GLY A 605 4.77 -18.73 2.87
CA GLY A 605 4.28 -17.63 2.04
C GLY A 605 2.78 -17.67 1.78
N LYS A 606 1.95 -17.76 2.82
CA LYS A 606 0.50 -17.92 2.70
C LYS A 606 -0.23 -16.61 2.93
N ASN A 607 -1.33 -16.43 2.19
CA ASN A 607 -2.27 -15.32 2.36
C ASN A 607 -1.58 -13.96 2.53
N ILE A 608 -0.61 -13.64 1.67
CA ILE A 608 0.11 -12.36 1.76
C ILE A 608 -0.93 -11.25 1.62
N SER A 609 -1.03 -10.39 2.63
CA SER A 609 -2.20 -9.56 2.88
C SER A 609 -1.82 -8.09 3.05
N THR A 610 -2.66 -7.22 2.50
CA THR A 610 -2.62 -5.79 2.77
C THR A 610 -4.03 -5.21 2.83
N LYS A 611 -4.16 -3.93 3.19
CA LYS A 611 -5.44 -3.24 3.21
C LYS A 611 -5.87 -2.90 1.79
N ALA A 612 -7.11 -3.26 1.45
CA ALA A 612 -7.68 -2.93 0.15
C ALA A 612 -7.88 -1.42 0.00
N VAL A 613 -7.63 -0.90 -1.21
CA VAL A 613 -7.80 0.51 -1.55
C VAL A 613 -9.23 0.97 -1.29
N GLY A 614 -9.38 2.05 -0.52
CA GLY A 614 -10.68 2.68 -0.25
C GLY A 614 -11.62 1.90 0.66
N THR A 615 -11.21 0.74 1.20
CA THR A 615 -12.03 -0.06 2.13
C THR A 615 -11.23 -0.55 3.34
N ASN A 616 -11.92 -1.12 4.34
CA ASN A 616 -11.27 -1.76 5.50
C ASN A 616 -11.10 -3.28 5.30
N ALA A 617 -11.36 -3.79 4.09
CA ALA A 617 -11.26 -5.20 3.79
C ALA A 617 -9.79 -5.62 3.57
N ARG A 618 -9.54 -6.92 3.77
CA ARG A 618 -8.29 -7.56 3.37
C ARG A 618 -8.22 -7.65 1.85
N GLN A 619 -7.08 -7.28 1.29
CA GLN A 619 -6.69 -7.64 -0.07
C GLN A 619 -5.63 -8.74 0.01
N ASP A 620 -5.87 -9.84 -0.69
CA ASP A 620 -4.88 -10.88 -0.90
C ASP A 620 -3.98 -10.52 -2.08
N ILE A 621 -2.68 -10.40 -1.82
CA ILE A 621 -1.64 -10.05 -2.79
C ILE A 621 -0.62 -11.18 -2.97
N THR A 622 -0.93 -12.41 -2.55
CA THR A 622 -0.03 -13.57 -2.67
C THR A 622 0.48 -13.76 -4.10
N LEU A 623 -0.40 -13.56 -5.09
CA LEU A 623 -0.08 -13.70 -6.51
C LEU A 623 0.76 -12.54 -7.08
N GLU A 624 0.97 -11.46 -6.32
CA GLU A 624 1.95 -10.42 -6.67
C GLU A 624 3.37 -10.88 -6.32
N TYR A 625 3.52 -11.73 -5.30
CA TYR A 625 4.80 -12.19 -4.75
C TYR A 625 5.26 -13.54 -5.27
N LYS A 626 4.34 -14.45 -5.62
CA LYS A 626 4.68 -15.76 -6.17
C LYS A 626 3.64 -16.31 -7.14
N TYR A 627 4.03 -17.30 -7.93
CA TYR A 627 3.09 -18.05 -8.76
C TYR A 627 2.18 -18.95 -7.90
N LYS A 628 1.08 -19.41 -8.50
CA LYS A 628 0.18 -20.34 -7.85
C LYS A 628 0.91 -21.65 -7.55
N GLU A 629 0.78 -22.15 -6.33
CA GLU A 629 1.31 -23.46 -5.91
C GLU A 629 0.93 -24.56 -6.92
N ASN A 630 1.87 -25.45 -7.23
CA ASN A 630 1.74 -26.56 -8.20
C ASN A 630 1.56 -26.15 -9.66
N SER A 631 1.72 -24.87 -10.01
CA SER A 631 1.76 -24.42 -11.40
C SER A 631 3.06 -24.86 -12.10
N VAL A 632 3.08 -24.79 -13.44
CA VAL A 632 4.29 -25.14 -14.20
C VAL A 632 5.40 -24.13 -13.90
N GLU A 633 5.01 -22.88 -13.71
CA GLU A 633 5.88 -21.75 -13.39
C GLU A 633 6.51 -21.91 -12.00
N GLU A 634 5.75 -22.36 -11.00
CA GLU A 634 6.26 -22.68 -9.66
C GLU A 634 7.15 -23.93 -9.70
N ARG A 635 6.75 -25.02 -10.38
CA ARG A 635 7.60 -26.23 -10.46
C ARG A 635 8.84 -26.10 -11.35
N ALA A 636 8.98 -25.03 -12.12
CA ALA A 636 10.23 -24.70 -12.78
C ALA A 636 11.31 -24.22 -11.78
N SER A 637 10.91 -23.76 -10.59
CA SER A 637 11.80 -23.35 -9.50
C SER A 637 11.96 -24.39 -8.38
N HIS A 638 11.07 -25.39 -8.27
CA HIS A 638 11.07 -26.39 -7.19
C HIS A 638 11.25 -27.84 -7.70
N GLY A 639 12.02 -28.65 -6.97
CA GLY A 639 12.21 -30.07 -7.27
C GLY A 639 10.96 -30.91 -6.93
N ALA A 640 10.79 -32.08 -7.56
CA ALA A 640 9.65 -32.95 -7.28
C ALA A 640 9.82 -33.72 -5.97
N ASP A 641 8.85 -33.62 -5.05
CA ASP A 641 8.75 -34.49 -3.88
C ASP A 641 8.36 -35.92 -4.31
N GLN A 642 9.00 -36.92 -3.72
CA GLN A 642 8.65 -38.32 -3.93
C GLN A 642 7.78 -38.79 -2.76
N ALA A 643 6.46 -38.70 -2.93
CA ALA A 643 5.52 -39.20 -1.94
C ALA A 643 5.77 -40.69 -1.66
N GLY A 644 5.99 -41.02 -0.38
CA GLY A 644 6.15 -42.41 0.07
C GLY A 644 4.87 -43.26 -0.12
N PRO A 645 4.97 -44.59 0.01
CA PRO A 645 3.86 -45.52 -0.22
C PRO A 645 2.67 -45.35 0.75
N ILE A 646 2.90 -44.72 1.91
CA ILE A 646 1.90 -44.34 2.91
C ILE A 646 2.02 -42.83 3.17
N GLN A 647 0.90 -42.11 3.09
CA GLN A 647 0.83 -40.67 3.35
C GLN A 647 0.29 -40.39 4.75
N PHE A 648 0.69 -39.25 5.33
CA PHE A 648 0.40 -38.88 6.71
C PHE A 648 0.06 -37.39 6.82
N ALA A 649 -0.99 -37.05 7.56
CA ALA A 649 -1.41 -35.67 7.83
C ALA A 649 -1.92 -35.54 9.26
N ILE A 650 -1.65 -34.40 9.92
CA ILE A 650 -2.26 -34.09 11.21
C ILE A 650 -3.47 -33.18 10.98
N GLU A 651 -4.62 -33.59 11.47
CA GLU A 651 -5.84 -32.80 11.50
C GLU A 651 -6.10 -32.34 12.93
N VAL A 652 -6.50 -31.08 13.10
CA VAL A 652 -6.87 -30.49 14.39
C VAL A 652 -8.16 -29.70 14.23
N ASP A 653 -9.07 -29.77 15.21
CA ASP A 653 -10.29 -28.96 15.19
C ASP A 653 -9.95 -27.48 15.47
N LYS A 654 -9.73 -26.73 14.39
CA LYS A 654 -9.41 -25.29 14.40
C LYS A 654 -10.52 -24.41 14.97
N THR A 655 -11.71 -24.95 15.25
CA THR A 655 -12.81 -24.20 15.89
C THR A 655 -12.78 -24.30 17.42
N THR A 656 -11.86 -25.08 17.97
CA THR A 656 -11.71 -25.26 19.42
C THR A 656 -11.42 -23.93 20.10
N LYS A 657 -12.31 -23.54 21.03
CA LYS A 657 -12.16 -22.33 21.83
C LYS A 657 -11.14 -22.51 22.96
N LEU A 658 -10.56 -21.39 23.38
CA LEU A 658 -9.66 -21.35 24.52
C LEU A 658 -10.34 -21.92 25.79
N GLY A 659 -9.62 -22.76 26.54
CA GLY A 659 -10.14 -23.42 27.73
C GLY A 659 -10.96 -24.70 27.45
N LYS A 660 -11.01 -25.18 26.20
CA LYS A 660 -11.59 -26.48 25.84
C LYS A 660 -10.52 -27.52 25.51
N THR A 661 -10.87 -28.79 25.57
CA THR A 661 -9.98 -29.88 25.13
C THR A 661 -9.74 -29.77 23.63
N ILE A 662 -8.47 -29.81 23.22
CA ILE A 662 -8.09 -29.82 21.81
C ILE A 662 -8.00 -31.27 21.35
N HIS A 663 -8.70 -31.58 20.27
CA HIS A 663 -8.65 -32.88 19.61
C HIS A 663 -7.85 -32.78 18.32
N ALA A 664 -6.69 -33.44 18.30
CA ALA A 664 -5.88 -33.64 17.10
C ALA A 664 -5.88 -35.13 16.72
N ARG A 665 -5.61 -35.43 15.45
CA ARG A 665 -5.41 -36.80 14.98
C ARG A 665 -4.41 -36.85 13.84
N LEU A 666 -3.67 -37.95 13.75
CA LEU A 666 -2.81 -38.27 12.62
C LEU A 666 -3.60 -39.20 11.70
N ASP A 667 -3.96 -38.71 10.53
CA ASP A 667 -4.59 -39.47 9.47
C ASP A 667 -3.50 -40.22 8.67
N ILE A 668 -3.71 -41.52 8.46
CA ILE A 668 -2.79 -42.45 7.81
C ILE A 668 -3.46 -42.98 6.54
N HIS A 669 -2.88 -42.69 5.38
CA HIS A 669 -3.41 -43.05 4.07
C HIS A 669 -2.46 -43.98 3.31
N PRO A 670 -2.63 -45.31 3.43
CA PRO A 670 -1.79 -46.30 2.76
C PRO A 670 -2.25 -46.53 1.31
N ALA A 671 -1.98 -45.57 0.41
CA ALA A 671 -2.39 -45.65 -1.00
C ALA A 671 -1.78 -46.87 -1.71
N ASN A 672 -0.48 -47.12 -1.50
CA ASN A 672 0.25 -48.23 -2.13
C ASN A 672 1.09 -49.07 -1.16
N GLY A 673 1.09 -48.74 0.14
CA GLY A 673 1.84 -49.45 1.18
C GLY A 673 0.98 -50.32 2.10
N SER A 674 1.64 -51.13 2.90
CA SER A 674 1.09 -51.86 4.05
C SER A 674 2.23 -52.06 5.05
N GLY A 675 1.93 -52.13 6.34
CA GLY A 675 2.98 -52.30 7.34
C GLY A 675 2.55 -51.87 8.73
N THR A 676 3.54 -51.83 9.62
CA THR A 676 3.39 -51.42 11.01
C THR A 676 3.84 -49.98 11.13
N VAL A 677 2.90 -49.08 11.38
CA VAL A 677 3.16 -47.65 11.56
C VAL A 677 3.40 -47.40 13.04
N ASN A 678 4.61 -46.98 13.40
CA ASN A 678 4.93 -46.48 14.75
C ASN A 678 4.88 -44.96 14.74
N VAL A 679 4.21 -44.39 15.75
CA VAL A 679 3.98 -42.96 15.88
C VAL A 679 4.48 -42.49 17.25
N ALA A 680 5.31 -41.46 17.25
CA ALA A 680 5.68 -40.70 18.44
C ALA A 680 5.10 -39.28 18.32
N TRP A 681 4.22 -38.91 19.26
CA TRP A 681 3.56 -37.62 19.30
C TRP A 681 4.20 -36.67 20.31
N SER A 682 4.10 -35.38 20.01
CA SER A 682 4.34 -34.31 20.96
C SER A 682 3.47 -33.08 20.66
N ALA A 683 3.09 -32.36 21.70
CA ALA A 683 2.47 -31.04 21.61
C ALA A 683 3.35 -30.02 22.32
N HIS A 684 3.56 -28.85 21.71
CA HIS A 684 4.44 -27.81 22.20
C HIS A 684 3.76 -26.45 22.20
N ILE A 685 4.05 -25.60 23.19
CA ILE A 685 3.81 -24.17 23.09
C ILE A 685 4.83 -23.59 22.10
N ILE A 686 4.37 -22.73 21.20
CA ILE A 686 5.21 -21.97 20.26
C ILE A 686 5.04 -20.46 20.45
N THR A 687 6.12 -19.72 20.22
CA THR A 687 6.04 -18.27 20.01
C THR A 687 5.41 -17.97 18.65
N TYR A 688 4.99 -16.72 18.39
CA TYR A 688 4.47 -16.34 17.07
C TYR A 688 5.54 -16.44 15.95
N THR A 689 6.82 -16.51 16.32
CA THR A 689 7.93 -16.77 15.41
C THR A 689 8.10 -18.28 15.11
N GLY A 690 7.12 -19.12 15.49
CA GLY A 690 7.10 -20.56 15.28
C GLY A 690 8.05 -21.38 16.15
N LYS A 691 8.75 -20.76 17.12
CA LYS A 691 9.77 -21.45 17.93
C LYS A 691 9.13 -22.23 19.07
N PRO A 692 9.37 -23.55 19.19
CA PRO A 692 8.92 -24.33 20.35
C PRO A 692 9.62 -23.89 21.64
N VAL A 693 8.86 -23.67 22.71
CA VAL A 693 9.39 -23.21 24.00
C VAL A 693 9.06 -24.13 25.17
N THR A 694 7.98 -24.90 25.11
CA THR A 694 7.57 -25.79 26.22
C THR A 694 6.84 -27.01 25.69
N VAL A 695 7.27 -28.21 26.10
CA VAL A 695 6.56 -29.46 25.78
C VAL A 695 5.37 -29.61 26.71
N LEU A 696 4.17 -29.72 26.14
CA LEU A 696 2.92 -29.88 26.88
C LEU A 696 2.61 -31.35 27.18
N ALA A 697 2.77 -32.20 26.16
CA ALA A 697 2.48 -33.63 26.27
C ALA A 697 3.25 -34.43 25.20
N LYS A 698 3.50 -35.71 25.50
CA LYS A 698 4.03 -36.70 24.56
C LYS A 698 3.23 -38.00 24.66
N SER A 699 3.08 -38.72 23.56
CA SER A 699 2.48 -40.05 23.56
C SER A 699 3.08 -40.90 22.43
N SER A 700 2.77 -42.20 22.40
CA SER A 700 3.19 -43.08 21.31
C SER A 700 2.12 -44.11 21.00
N ALA A 701 2.10 -44.58 19.76
CA ALA A 701 1.15 -45.60 19.30
C ALA A 701 1.77 -46.46 18.19
N THR A 702 1.25 -47.67 18.04
CA THR A 702 1.57 -48.55 16.92
C THR A 702 0.28 -49.01 16.26
N VAL A 703 0.16 -48.83 14.94
CA VAL A 703 -1.03 -49.19 14.16
C VAL A 703 -0.62 -50.02 12.96
N LYS A 704 -1.32 -51.14 12.74
CA LYS A 704 -1.14 -51.94 11.51
C LYS A 704 -2.07 -51.41 10.44
N VAL A 705 -1.53 -51.15 9.25
CA VAL A 705 -2.29 -50.65 8.11
C VAL A 705 -2.14 -51.57 6.90
N THR A 706 -3.21 -51.66 6.12
CA THR A 706 -3.25 -52.42 4.87
C THR A 706 -3.58 -51.50 3.72
N LYS A 707 -3.12 -51.84 2.52
CA LYS A 707 -3.29 -51.03 1.31
C LYS A 707 -4.76 -50.66 1.10
N GLY A 708 -5.01 -49.38 0.86
CA GLY A 708 -6.34 -48.82 0.63
C GLY A 708 -7.20 -48.62 1.89
N THR A 709 -6.76 -49.07 3.07
CA THR A 709 -7.52 -48.91 4.32
C THR A 709 -6.90 -47.82 5.18
N SER A 710 -7.55 -46.65 5.22
CA SER A 710 -7.09 -45.54 6.06
C SER A 710 -7.27 -45.85 7.55
N ALA A 711 -6.39 -45.32 8.39
CA ALA A 711 -6.46 -45.39 9.84
C ALA A 711 -6.15 -44.01 10.44
N ASN A 712 -6.37 -43.84 11.74
CA ASN A 712 -5.93 -42.64 12.45
C ASN A 712 -5.40 -42.95 13.84
N VAL A 713 -4.62 -42.02 14.39
CA VAL A 713 -4.13 -42.03 15.78
C VAL A 713 -4.56 -40.73 16.45
N PRO A 714 -5.48 -40.75 17.43
CA PRO A 714 -5.94 -39.55 18.12
C PRO A 714 -4.91 -39.04 19.14
N PHE A 715 -4.95 -37.73 19.39
CA PHE A 715 -4.19 -37.03 20.43
C PHE A 715 -5.10 -35.99 21.08
N GLU A 716 -5.28 -36.07 22.40
CA GLU A 716 -6.11 -35.13 23.16
C GLU A 716 -5.24 -34.28 24.08
N LEU A 717 -5.53 -32.98 24.11
CA LEU A 717 -4.83 -32.03 24.97
C LEU A 717 -5.85 -31.27 25.83
N ALA A 718 -5.89 -31.60 27.12
CA ALA A 718 -6.81 -31.03 28.09
C ALA A 718 -6.42 -29.60 28.49
N PRO A 719 -7.38 -28.70 28.79
CA PRO A 719 -7.12 -27.29 29.12
C PRO A 719 -6.21 -27.10 30.33
N GLU A 720 -6.26 -27.98 31.32
CA GLU A 720 -5.41 -27.93 32.51
C GLU A 720 -3.92 -28.10 32.17
N THR A 721 -3.61 -28.68 31.00
CA THR A 721 -2.24 -28.91 30.55
C THR A 721 -1.67 -27.68 29.85
N TYR A 722 -2.46 -27.02 28.98
CA TYR A 722 -1.95 -25.94 28.14
C TYR A 722 -2.24 -24.53 28.70
N VAL A 723 -3.40 -24.29 29.31
CA VAL A 723 -3.81 -22.92 29.73
C VAL A 723 -2.77 -22.27 30.66
N PRO A 724 -2.20 -22.94 31.67
CA PRO A 724 -1.19 -22.33 32.55
C PRO A 724 0.15 -22.05 31.85
N GLN A 725 0.39 -22.64 30.68
CA GLN A 725 1.65 -22.56 29.94
C GLN A 725 1.62 -21.51 28.82
N LEU A 726 0.45 -21.00 28.45
CA LEU A 726 0.30 -20.02 27.36
C LEU A 726 1.12 -18.75 27.63
N LYS A 727 1.06 -18.19 28.85
CA LYS A 727 1.85 -17.02 29.29
C LYS A 727 1.88 -15.90 28.24
N GLY A 728 0.73 -15.62 27.62
CA GLY A 728 0.61 -14.60 26.57
C GLY A 728 0.89 -15.04 25.13
N THR A 729 1.19 -16.32 24.89
CA THR A 729 1.25 -16.94 23.56
C THR A 729 0.02 -17.82 23.35
N ASN A 730 -0.55 -17.81 22.14
CA ASN A 730 -1.78 -18.57 21.84
C ASN A 730 -1.54 -19.79 20.93
N GLY A 731 -0.27 -20.06 20.56
CA GLY A 731 0.08 -21.06 19.56
C GLY A 731 0.54 -22.38 20.16
N ILE A 732 0.02 -23.47 19.57
CA ILE A 732 0.36 -24.86 19.89
C ILE A 732 0.79 -25.57 18.62
N LEU A 733 1.91 -26.28 18.68
CA LEU A 733 2.44 -27.10 17.61
C LEU A 733 2.27 -28.57 17.94
N PHE A 734 1.47 -29.27 17.14
CA PHE A 734 1.36 -30.72 17.16
C PHE A 734 2.42 -31.30 16.22
N ARG A 735 3.17 -32.29 16.69
CA ARG A 735 4.22 -32.97 15.93
C ARG A 735 4.12 -34.47 16.10
N ALA A 736 4.15 -35.20 15.00
CA ALA A 736 4.21 -36.65 14.96
C ALA A 736 5.42 -37.12 14.15
N PHE A 737 6.30 -37.89 14.78
CA PHE A 737 7.31 -38.67 14.08
C PHE A 737 6.76 -40.05 13.76
N VAL A 738 6.87 -40.45 12.50
CA VAL A 738 6.28 -41.69 12.00
C VAL A 738 7.37 -42.57 11.37
N THR A 739 7.36 -43.86 11.69
CA THR A 739 8.23 -44.86 11.06
C THR A 739 7.44 -46.08 10.60
N VAL A 740 7.83 -46.63 9.45
CA VAL A 740 7.30 -47.87 8.86
C VAL A 740 8.49 -48.79 8.60
N PRO A 741 8.86 -49.66 9.57
CA PRO A 741 10.08 -50.46 9.49
C PRO A 741 10.15 -51.35 8.24
N GLU A 742 9.01 -51.83 7.75
CA GLU A 742 8.96 -52.73 6.59
C GLU A 742 9.40 -52.07 5.27
N THR A 743 9.33 -50.75 5.17
CA THR A 743 9.71 -49.99 3.97
C THR A 743 10.85 -49.01 4.23
N ASP A 744 11.44 -49.02 5.43
CA ASP A 744 12.39 -48.00 5.92
C ASP A 744 11.87 -46.56 5.74
N GLN A 745 10.54 -46.39 5.68
CA GLN A 745 9.92 -45.09 5.52
C GLN A 745 9.87 -44.39 6.87
N SER A 746 10.24 -43.13 6.90
CA SER A 746 10.07 -42.27 8.06
C SER A 746 9.72 -40.86 7.63
N THR A 747 8.90 -40.18 8.41
CA THR A 747 8.55 -38.78 8.14
C THR A 747 8.21 -38.06 9.44
N ILE A 748 8.28 -36.73 9.42
CA ILE A 748 7.82 -35.86 10.50
C ILE A 748 6.64 -35.08 9.97
N VAL A 749 5.54 -35.07 10.71
CA VAL A 749 4.31 -34.32 10.40
C VAL A 749 4.05 -33.30 11.47
N GLN A 750 3.73 -32.08 11.06
CA GLN A 750 3.47 -30.97 11.95
C GLN A 750 2.17 -30.28 11.59
N GLN A 751 1.47 -29.77 12.60
CA GLN A 751 0.31 -28.91 12.44
C GLN A 751 0.26 -27.89 13.58
N GLU A 752 0.22 -26.62 13.21
CA GLU A 752 -0.01 -25.51 14.14
C GLU A 752 -1.50 -25.35 14.45
N PHE A 753 -1.77 -24.85 15.65
CA PHE A 753 -3.10 -24.56 16.16
C PHE A 753 -3.03 -23.28 17.00
N ASP A 754 -3.90 -22.32 16.68
CA ASP A 754 -4.13 -21.13 17.49
C ASP A 754 -5.61 -21.04 17.81
N PHE A 755 -5.94 -20.55 19.01
CA PHE A 755 -7.34 -20.34 19.41
C PHE A 755 -7.99 -19.23 18.59
N VAL A 756 -9.25 -19.43 18.19
CA VAL A 756 -10.10 -18.34 17.68
C VAL A 756 -10.33 -17.36 18.82
N ALA A 757 -10.00 -16.08 18.62
CA ALA A 757 -10.24 -15.05 19.62
C ALA A 757 -11.74 -14.99 19.94
N ASP A 758 -12.09 -15.01 21.23
CA ASP A 758 -13.44 -14.65 21.65
C ASP A 758 -13.56 -13.12 21.57
N ASP A 759 -14.45 -12.62 20.71
CA ASP A 759 -14.56 -11.19 20.40
C ASP A 759 -14.96 -10.36 21.62
N ILE A 760 -14.22 -9.27 21.87
CA ILE A 760 -14.66 -8.19 22.75
C ILE A 760 -15.85 -7.52 22.07
N GLN A 761 -17.00 -7.48 22.74
CA GLN A 761 -18.19 -6.82 22.22
C GLN A 761 -18.05 -5.31 22.35
N VAL A 762 -18.18 -4.59 21.24
CA VAL A 762 -18.09 -3.12 21.20
C VAL A 762 -19.32 -2.56 20.52
N THR A 763 -20.05 -1.71 21.22
CA THR A 763 -21.22 -1.00 20.68
C THR A 763 -21.06 0.50 20.90
N VAL A 764 -21.58 1.32 19.99
CA VAL A 764 -21.47 2.79 20.06
C VAL A 764 -22.86 3.43 20.02
N GLU A 765 -23.09 4.36 20.93
CA GLU A 765 -24.35 5.08 21.10
C GLU A 765 -24.12 6.61 21.06
N PRO A 766 -24.84 7.35 20.19
CA PRO A 766 -25.69 6.85 19.11
C PRO A 766 -24.90 6.15 17.99
N ALA A 767 -25.55 5.26 17.23
CA ALA A 767 -24.92 4.50 16.15
C ALA A 767 -24.36 5.37 15.00
N GLN A 768 -24.81 6.62 14.90
CA GLN A 768 -24.27 7.64 14.02
C GLN A 768 -24.03 8.92 14.82
N LEU A 769 -22.84 9.50 14.68
CA LEU A 769 -22.45 10.77 15.32
C LEU A 769 -22.48 11.90 14.30
N LYS A 770 -22.76 13.13 14.75
CA LYS A 770 -22.53 14.33 13.93
C LYS A 770 -21.12 14.83 14.18
N SER A 771 -20.48 15.46 13.18
CA SER A 771 -19.21 16.15 13.41
C SER A 771 -19.33 17.17 14.56
N GLY A 772 -18.41 17.11 15.51
CA GLY A 772 -18.38 17.89 16.75
C GLY A 772 -19.28 17.38 17.88
N ALA A 773 -19.97 16.26 17.71
CA ALA A 773 -20.84 15.67 18.74
C ALA A 773 -20.13 14.59 19.57
N ASP A 774 -20.65 14.38 20.77
CA ASP A 774 -20.19 13.34 21.69
C ASP A 774 -21.00 12.05 21.54
N GLY A 775 -20.38 10.92 21.87
CA GLY A 775 -20.99 9.59 21.91
C GLY A 775 -20.36 8.73 23.00
N VAL A 776 -20.89 7.52 23.20
CA VAL A 776 -20.39 6.56 24.19
C VAL A 776 -20.16 5.21 23.53
N ALA A 777 -19.01 4.61 23.77
CA ALA A 777 -18.76 3.22 23.46
C ALA A 777 -18.97 2.34 24.70
N ASN A 778 -19.73 1.25 24.56
CA ASN A 778 -19.88 0.20 25.57
C ASN A 778 -19.05 -1.01 25.14
N ILE A 779 -18.15 -1.42 26.02
CA ILE A 779 -17.18 -2.50 25.79
C ILE A 779 -17.47 -3.62 26.80
N GLU A 780 -17.65 -4.85 26.32
CA GLU A 780 -17.88 -6.03 27.17
C GLU A 780 -16.97 -7.19 26.80
N PHE A 781 -16.34 -7.80 27.80
CA PHE A 781 -15.52 -9.00 27.68
C PHE A 781 -15.95 -10.04 28.73
N TYR A 782 -16.24 -11.26 28.30
CA TYR A 782 -16.58 -12.38 29.18
C TYR A 782 -15.36 -13.28 29.36
N ASN A 783 -14.97 -13.61 30.61
CA ASN A 783 -13.89 -14.56 30.87
C ASN A 783 -14.38 -16.02 30.68
N PRO A 784 -13.98 -16.71 29.59
CA PRO A 784 -14.43 -18.08 29.32
C PRO A 784 -13.62 -19.13 30.09
N LEU A 785 -12.48 -18.74 30.69
CA LEU A 785 -11.59 -19.65 31.36
C LEU A 785 -12.09 -20.02 32.75
N GLN A 786 -11.70 -21.22 33.19
CA GLN A 786 -11.91 -21.67 34.58
C GLN A 786 -10.83 -21.16 35.55
N ILE A 787 -10.08 -20.14 35.15
CA ILE A 787 -9.07 -19.45 35.98
C ILE A 787 -9.36 -17.95 36.08
N VAL A 788 -8.80 -17.32 37.11
CA VAL A 788 -8.84 -15.86 37.27
C VAL A 788 -7.82 -15.26 36.31
N LEU A 789 -8.23 -14.24 35.55
CA LEU A 789 -7.33 -13.41 34.76
C LEU A 789 -6.81 -12.27 35.62
N HIS A 790 -5.52 -11.93 35.52
CA HIS A 790 -4.89 -10.90 36.34
C HIS A 790 -4.31 -9.74 35.52
N ASN A 791 -4.23 -8.58 36.16
CA ASN A 791 -3.55 -7.38 35.66
C ASN A 791 -4.01 -6.96 34.26
N LEU A 792 -5.32 -7.04 33.99
CA LEU A 792 -5.85 -6.78 32.67
C LEU A 792 -5.66 -5.30 32.28
N VAL A 793 -5.31 -5.06 31.02
CA VAL A 793 -5.19 -3.73 30.42
C VAL A 793 -6.08 -3.64 29.19
N LEU A 794 -7.14 -2.85 29.29
CA LEU A 794 -8.02 -2.52 28.17
C LEU A 794 -7.55 -1.22 27.51
N SER A 795 -7.08 -1.30 26.28
CA SER A 795 -6.67 -0.16 25.44
C SER A 795 -7.77 0.16 24.42
N VAL A 796 -8.14 1.44 24.30
CA VAL A 796 -9.19 1.91 23.39
C VAL A 796 -8.69 3.08 22.58
N GLU A 797 -8.82 3.03 21.26
CA GLU A 797 -8.46 4.12 20.34
C GLU A 797 -9.47 4.21 19.19
N GLY A 798 -9.71 5.43 18.69
CA GLY A 798 -10.35 5.62 17.40
C GLY A 798 -9.93 6.94 16.77
N THR A 799 -9.32 6.91 15.59
CA THR A 799 -8.96 8.12 14.83
C THR A 799 -10.20 9.01 14.68
N ASP A 800 -10.05 10.30 14.98
CA ASP A 800 -11.13 11.29 15.00
C ASP A 800 -12.34 10.94 15.92
N LEU A 801 -12.18 10.02 16.88
CA LEU A 801 -13.21 9.67 17.88
C LEU A 801 -12.73 9.75 19.33
N THR A 802 -11.52 9.25 19.61
CA THR A 802 -10.92 9.34 20.94
C THR A 802 -9.41 9.19 20.88
N LYS A 803 -8.70 9.83 21.81
CA LYS A 803 -7.27 9.52 22.03
C LYS A 803 -7.14 8.14 22.66
N VAL A 804 -5.95 7.54 22.58
CA VAL A 804 -5.66 6.29 23.29
C VAL A 804 -6.01 6.41 24.77
N GLN A 805 -6.92 5.56 25.24
CA GLN A 805 -7.29 5.40 26.64
C GLN A 805 -6.90 4.01 27.10
N ARG A 806 -6.36 3.90 28.32
CA ARG A 806 -5.97 2.62 28.92
C ARG A 806 -6.62 2.46 30.29
N PHE A 807 -7.36 1.39 30.47
CA PHE A 807 -8.04 1.03 31.73
C PHE A 807 -7.38 -0.22 32.30
N LYS A 808 -7.05 -0.19 33.59
CA LYS A 808 -6.41 -1.31 34.28
C LYS A 808 -7.41 -1.97 35.22
N PHE A 809 -7.48 -3.30 35.18
CA PHE A 809 -8.33 -4.09 36.05
C PHE A 809 -7.46 -5.13 36.78
N PRO A 810 -7.56 -5.25 38.11
CA PRO A 810 -6.70 -6.14 38.86
C PRO A 810 -6.97 -7.61 38.54
N SER A 811 -8.24 -7.98 38.35
CA SER A 811 -8.61 -9.34 37.96
C SER A 811 -10.03 -9.45 37.38
N VAL A 812 -10.30 -10.53 36.64
CA VAL A 812 -11.64 -10.96 36.20
C VAL A 812 -11.80 -12.45 36.50
N LYS A 813 -12.82 -12.84 37.26
CA LYS A 813 -13.03 -14.23 37.70
C LYS A 813 -13.61 -15.12 36.60
N PRO A 814 -13.53 -16.46 36.74
CA PRO A 814 -14.22 -17.39 35.84
C PRO A 814 -15.70 -17.05 35.67
N GLY A 815 -16.16 -16.91 34.43
CA GLY A 815 -17.54 -16.62 34.10
C GLY A 815 -18.01 -15.18 34.40
N GLU A 816 -17.12 -14.29 34.80
CA GLU A 816 -17.41 -12.87 35.00
C GLU A 816 -17.32 -12.08 33.67
N THR A 817 -18.11 -11.01 33.54
CA THR A 817 -18.04 -10.08 32.40
C THR A 817 -17.48 -8.74 32.85
N LEU A 818 -16.35 -8.36 32.27
CA LEU A 818 -15.80 -7.00 32.34
C LEU A 818 -16.64 -6.08 31.46
N LYS A 819 -17.04 -4.92 32.00
CA LYS A 819 -17.76 -3.87 31.27
C LYS A 819 -17.06 -2.53 31.44
N GLN A 820 -16.84 -1.81 30.35
CA GLN A 820 -16.25 -0.48 30.36
C GLN A 820 -16.97 0.46 29.40
N GLN A 821 -17.22 1.70 29.84
CA GLN A 821 -17.74 2.76 28.98
C GLN A 821 -16.65 3.76 28.64
N VAL A 822 -16.63 4.23 27.39
CA VAL A 822 -15.65 5.20 26.90
C VAL A 822 -16.36 6.34 26.20
N GLN A 823 -16.04 7.57 26.60
CA GLN A 823 -16.54 8.77 25.94
C GLN A 823 -15.81 8.99 24.61
N LEU A 824 -16.59 9.30 23.57
CA LEU A 824 -16.14 9.60 22.23
C LEU A 824 -16.50 11.05 21.87
N HIS A 825 -15.68 11.67 21.05
CA HIS A 825 -15.93 12.97 20.43
C HIS A 825 -15.59 12.90 18.94
N ALA A 826 -16.57 13.13 18.07
CA ALA A 826 -16.40 12.99 16.64
C ALA A 826 -15.77 14.25 16.00
N TRP A 827 -14.45 14.30 15.83
CA TRP A 827 -13.77 15.51 15.35
C TRP A 827 -13.98 15.82 13.86
N GLY A 828 -14.36 14.84 13.04
CA GLY A 828 -14.60 15.04 11.61
C GLY A 828 -15.44 13.95 10.95
N PRO A 829 -16.10 14.26 9.81
CA PRO A 829 -16.98 13.34 9.13
C PRO A 829 -16.25 12.11 8.55
N GLY A 830 -17.02 11.10 8.20
CA GLY A 830 -16.56 9.87 7.54
C GLY A 830 -16.79 8.61 8.38
N LYS A 831 -16.42 7.47 7.80
CA LYS A 831 -16.45 6.18 8.48
C LYS A 831 -15.22 6.04 9.37
N LYS A 832 -15.44 5.99 10.67
CA LYS A 832 -14.39 5.87 11.70
C LYS A 832 -14.45 4.47 12.32
N THR A 833 -13.31 3.99 12.81
CA THR A 833 -13.22 2.70 13.49
C THR A 833 -12.79 2.93 14.94
N LEU A 834 -13.57 2.43 15.88
CA LEU A 834 -13.17 2.30 17.28
C LEU A 834 -12.57 0.91 17.50
N ILE A 835 -11.42 0.89 18.16
CA ILE A 835 -10.59 -0.30 18.35
C ILE A 835 -10.44 -0.52 19.84
N VAL A 836 -10.56 -1.77 20.24
CA VAL A 836 -10.40 -2.21 21.62
C VAL A 836 -9.41 -3.37 21.63
N LEU A 837 -8.45 -3.32 22.54
CA LEU A 837 -7.49 -4.38 22.80
C LEU A 837 -7.47 -4.70 24.30
N LEU A 838 -7.44 -5.98 24.66
CA LEU A 838 -7.36 -6.43 26.04
C LEU A 838 -6.22 -7.44 26.20
N ASP A 839 -5.31 -7.11 27.12
CA ASP A 839 -4.20 -7.98 27.53
C ASP A 839 -4.34 -8.34 29.02
N SER A 840 -3.82 -9.50 29.44
CA SER A 840 -3.72 -9.99 30.83
C SER A 840 -2.45 -10.82 31.02
N ASP A 841 -2.14 -11.24 32.25
CA ASP A 841 -0.99 -12.13 32.48
C ASP A 841 -1.14 -13.50 31.79
N GLU A 842 -2.38 -13.94 31.56
CA GLU A 842 -2.73 -15.26 31.02
C GLU A 842 -3.14 -15.25 29.55
N ILE A 843 -3.79 -14.18 29.06
CA ILE A 843 -4.29 -14.06 27.68
C ILE A 843 -3.91 -12.69 27.13
N ASN A 844 -3.35 -12.66 25.92
CA ASN A 844 -3.01 -11.43 25.21
C ASN A 844 -3.65 -11.36 23.83
N ASP A 845 -3.63 -10.15 23.26
CA ASP A 845 -4.08 -9.82 21.90
C ASP A 845 -5.57 -10.11 21.64
N LEU A 846 -6.41 -10.02 22.67
CA LEU A 846 -7.86 -10.01 22.46
C LEU A 846 -8.27 -8.67 21.85
N THR A 847 -9.09 -8.71 20.81
CA THR A 847 -9.51 -7.50 20.08
C THR A 847 -11.02 -7.38 20.00
N GLY A 848 -11.49 -6.15 19.85
CA GLY A 848 -12.86 -5.80 19.51
C GLY A 848 -12.88 -4.54 18.68
N GLN A 849 -13.93 -4.34 17.89
CA GLN A 849 -14.06 -3.14 17.09
C GLN A 849 -15.51 -2.74 16.88
N ALA A 850 -15.74 -1.46 16.64
CA ALA A 850 -17.01 -0.93 16.17
C ALA A 850 -16.78 0.10 15.05
N GLN A 851 -17.63 0.05 14.03
CA GLN A 851 -17.67 1.08 13.00
C GLN A 851 -18.59 2.21 13.45
N VAL A 852 -18.11 3.45 13.34
CA VAL A 852 -18.85 4.65 13.72
C VAL A 852 -18.96 5.54 12.49
N ILE A 853 -20.17 5.86 12.07
CA ILE A 853 -20.40 6.78 10.96
C ILE A 853 -20.54 8.18 11.54
N VAL A 854 -19.63 9.08 11.15
CA VAL A 854 -19.72 10.50 11.48
C VAL A 854 -20.27 11.25 10.26
N VAL A 855 -21.40 11.94 10.44
CA VAL A 855 -22.08 12.73 9.39
C VAL A 855 -21.88 14.23 9.54
#